data_AF-A0A062UG97-F1
#
_entry.id   AF-A0A062UG97-F1
#
_cell.length_a   1.000
_cell.length_b   1.000
_cell.length_c   1.000
_cell.angle_alpha   90.00
_cell.angle_beta   90.00
_cell.angle_gamma   90.00
#
_symmetry.space_group_name_H-M   'P 1'
#
loop_
_entity.id
_entity.type
_entity.pdbx_description
1 polymer ?
#
loop_
_entity_poly.entity_id
_entity_poly.type
_entity_poly.pdbx_seq_one_letter_code
_entity_poly.pdbx_strand_id
1 'polypeptide(L)'
;MKYIAGALVAACGLVCSGLTAAAQETYSYSLVQNDEEIGYLKVIEDGASTSVEYYMDDNGRGPKHTEQIIMGPHNVPLEWSIVGKSLMGGDVEESFKLSDGVAIWNSQADQGHADVQGDVLYAVNDGSPWANYVYAKALLADADHRLPVIPTGEMKLEKVEDVTLAADGKKAVLSVYRLSGIDLAPTLIALDEEGKFFSQFSEASVVVKDGYVALANSLMELARELQTQRYKDLAQQLRHTYDAPYAIVNVHILDPRTAGISAPSTILVKDERIEAIEPYQPGKTYPDDVTVFNGAGGTIMPGMWDMHSHASLSSGLYYIAAGVTSTRDMGNNNEFLQQLMKDLDDGTLIGPRITPAGFIEGRSPYSARYGIVVASEQEALDAVDWYAERGYTFIKIYNSMNPAWVPAMAKKSHGRGMRVIGHVPAFTNANAMIRAGYDEITHINQLMLGWLLTPDEDTRTPLRLTGMARAAGLDLDSDKVQETLTLMQENNVGIDPTAVILERLMMSRAGETPPGDVDYLDHMPISYQRYRKRTFVTLEDEAADKAYRDSFQVLMDTLQRMYDAGIVILPGTDDGTGFTVHRELELYRIAGIPAEDVLRIGVLQPAEYLGYGDDLGTIEAGKYADFVLLPSNPLETFNVIKTPRMVVKNGDVYFPEEIYQALSIEPFASKPDEIKGASH
;
A
#
# COMPACT_ATOMS: atom_id res chain seq x y z
N MET A 1 3.75 -102.06 -27.50
CA MET A 1 5.15 -101.60 -27.38
C MET A 1 5.47 -100.65 -28.52
N LYS A 2 5.46 -99.34 -28.27
CA LYS A 2 6.02 -98.31 -29.17
C LYS A 2 6.59 -97.20 -28.27
N TYR A 3 7.91 -97.02 -28.32
CA TYR A 3 8.63 -95.89 -27.71
C TYR A 3 8.70 -94.77 -28.74
N ILE A 4 8.36 -93.54 -28.36
CA ILE A 4 8.81 -92.31 -29.05
C ILE A 4 9.21 -91.29 -27.98
N ALA A 5 10.42 -90.78 -28.12
CA ALA A 5 11.06 -89.79 -27.25
C ALA A 5 10.46 -88.39 -27.43
N GLY A 6 10.41 -87.63 -26.34
CA GLY A 6 10.00 -86.22 -26.32
C GLY A 6 11.20 -85.26 -26.41
N ALA A 7 10.96 -84.11 -27.03
CA ALA A 7 11.76 -82.90 -26.87
C ALA A 7 10.79 -81.70 -26.75
N LEU A 8 10.95 -80.92 -25.67
CA LEU A 8 10.22 -79.69 -25.38
C LEU A 8 10.86 -78.51 -26.12
N VAL A 9 10.05 -77.61 -26.68
CA VAL A 9 10.45 -76.26 -27.10
C VAL A 9 9.58 -75.24 -26.36
N ALA A 10 10.25 -74.26 -25.75
CA ALA A 10 9.65 -73.15 -25.01
C ALA A 10 9.18 -72.03 -25.94
N ALA A 11 8.08 -71.36 -25.59
CA ALA A 11 7.61 -70.14 -26.23
C ALA A 11 7.54 -69.01 -25.20
N CYS A 12 8.29 -67.93 -25.44
CA CYS A 12 8.19 -66.65 -24.72
C CYS A 12 6.96 -65.87 -25.22
N GLY A 13 6.12 -65.41 -24.29
CA GLY A 13 5.11 -64.38 -24.55
C GLY A 13 5.53 -63.07 -23.88
N LEU A 14 5.76 -62.02 -24.68
CA LEU A 14 5.83 -60.64 -24.21
C LEU A 14 4.41 -60.17 -23.89
N VAL A 15 4.21 -59.61 -22.69
CA VAL A 15 3.04 -58.81 -22.33
C VAL A 15 3.46 -57.35 -22.40
N CYS A 16 3.01 -56.63 -23.43
CA CYS A 16 3.07 -55.17 -23.45
C CYS A 16 1.88 -54.63 -22.64
N SER A 17 2.15 -54.04 -21.47
CA SER A 17 1.20 -53.19 -20.75
C SER A 17 1.19 -51.81 -21.43
N GLY A 18 0.06 -51.47 -22.06
CA GLY A 18 -0.16 -50.14 -22.62
C GLY A 18 -0.36 -49.10 -21.51
N LEU A 19 0.54 -48.13 -21.44
CA LEU A 19 0.32 -46.86 -20.75
C LEU A 19 -0.61 -46.02 -21.64
N THR A 20 -1.84 -45.78 -21.20
CA THR A 20 -2.69 -44.74 -21.79
C THR A 20 -2.11 -43.38 -21.38
N ALA A 21 -1.59 -42.63 -22.35
CA ALA A 21 -1.22 -41.24 -22.12
C ALA A 21 -2.47 -40.46 -21.68
N ALA A 22 -2.36 -39.66 -20.62
CA ALA A 22 -3.42 -38.74 -20.22
C ALA A 22 -3.68 -37.77 -21.37
N ALA A 23 -4.95 -37.40 -21.59
CA ALA A 23 -5.30 -36.44 -22.63
C ALA A 23 -4.82 -35.04 -22.21
N GLN A 24 -4.32 -34.27 -23.17
CA GLN A 24 -4.03 -32.86 -22.99
C GLN A 24 -5.31 -32.10 -22.64
N GLU A 25 -5.29 -31.32 -21.56
CA GLU A 25 -6.40 -30.45 -21.13
C GLU A 25 -6.08 -28.99 -21.44
N THR A 26 -7.10 -28.21 -21.82
CA THR A 26 -6.96 -26.78 -22.12
C THR A 26 -7.99 -25.98 -21.35
N TYR A 27 -7.54 -24.91 -20.73
CA TYR A 27 -8.34 -23.97 -19.95
C TYR A 27 -8.14 -22.55 -20.47
N SER A 28 -9.22 -21.78 -20.44
CA SER A 28 -9.20 -20.36 -20.80
C SER A 28 -9.96 -19.56 -19.75
N TYR A 29 -9.46 -18.37 -19.46
CA TYR A 29 -10.03 -17.42 -18.51
C TYR A 29 -9.97 -16.01 -19.08
N SER A 30 -11.01 -15.21 -18.81
CA SER A 30 -11.05 -13.78 -19.10
C SER A 30 -10.59 -12.98 -17.88
N LEU A 31 -9.87 -11.89 -18.13
CA LEU A 31 -9.56 -10.88 -17.11
C LEU A 31 -10.52 -9.71 -17.25
N VAL A 32 -11.26 -9.43 -16.20
CA VAL A 32 -12.25 -8.35 -16.13
C VAL A 32 -11.83 -7.33 -15.09
N GLN A 33 -11.82 -6.06 -15.48
CA GLN A 33 -11.57 -4.93 -14.60
C GLN A 33 -12.39 -3.74 -15.09
N ASN A 34 -13.02 -2.99 -14.17
CA ASN A 34 -13.89 -1.85 -14.51
C ASN A 34 -14.99 -2.20 -15.54
N ASP A 35 -15.63 -3.36 -15.40
CA ASP A 35 -16.63 -3.90 -16.34
C ASP A 35 -16.13 -4.14 -17.77
N GLU A 36 -14.81 -4.13 -18.01
CA GLU A 36 -14.19 -4.37 -19.31
C GLU A 36 -13.29 -5.63 -19.27
N GLU A 37 -13.32 -6.41 -20.36
CA GLU A 37 -12.35 -7.49 -20.56
C GLU A 37 -11.03 -6.90 -21.06
N ILE A 38 -10.02 -6.92 -20.20
CA ILE A 38 -8.71 -6.29 -20.43
C ILE A 38 -7.61 -7.32 -20.76
N GLY A 39 -7.95 -8.61 -20.79
CA GLY A 39 -6.95 -9.64 -20.97
C GLY A 39 -7.49 -11.06 -20.88
N TYR A 40 -6.57 -12.02 -20.96
CA TYR A 40 -6.89 -13.43 -20.86
C TYR A 40 -5.73 -14.22 -20.25
N LEU A 41 -6.07 -15.42 -19.77
CA LEU A 41 -5.15 -16.46 -19.33
C LEU A 41 -5.52 -17.75 -20.06
N LYS A 42 -4.58 -18.36 -20.76
CA LYS A 42 -4.76 -19.69 -21.38
C LYS A 42 -3.77 -20.66 -20.77
N VAL A 43 -4.24 -21.85 -20.46
CA VAL A 43 -3.45 -22.89 -19.80
C VAL A 43 -3.63 -24.20 -20.55
N ILE A 44 -2.51 -24.89 -20.79
CA ILE A 44 -2.48 -26.22 -21.39
C ILE A 44 -1.75 -27.14 -20.43
N GLU A 45 -2.44 -28.18 -19.93
CA GLU A 45 -1.84 -29.24 -19.12
C GLU A 45 -1.65 -30.49 -19.97
N ASP A 46 -0.42 -31.02 -20.01
CA ASP A 46 -0.05 -32.27 -20.68
C ASP A 46 0.81 -33.13 -19.75
N GLY A 47 0.15 -34.05 -19.04
CA GLY A 47 0.78 -34.87 -18.00
C GLY A 47 1.30 -34.01 -16.85
N ALA A 48 2.62 -33.98 -16.66
CA ALA A 48 3.28 -33.17 -15.64
C ALA A 48 3.66 -31.76 -16.13
N SER A 49 3.52 -31.49 -17.43
CA SER A 49 3.87 -30.20 -18.03
C SER A 49 2.66 -29.29 -18.09
N THR A 50 2.83 -28.02 -17.71
CA THR A 50 1.82 -26.97 -17.85
C THR A 50 2.42 -25.79 -18.62
N SER A 51 1.77 -25.38 -19.70
CA SER A 51 2.08 -24.15 -20.42
C SER A 51 1.02 -23.09 -20.13
N VAL A 52 1.46 -21.86 -19.85
CA VAL A 52 0.57 -20.72 -19.59
C VAL A 52 0.88 -19.59 -20.57
N GLU A 53 -0.15 -18.99 -21.14
CA GLU A 53 -0.09 -17.71 -21.86
C GLU A 53 -0.90 -16.69 -21.07
N TYR A 54 -0.24 -15.62 -20.61
CA TYR A 54 -0.87 -14.55 -19.86
C TYR A 54 -0.72 -13.21 -20.58
N TYR A 55 -1.87 -12.59 -20.86
CA TYR A 55 -1.95 -11.32 -21.56
C TYR A 55 -2.90 -10.37 -20.85
N MET A 56 -2.42 -9.18 -20.54
CA MET A 56 -3.22 -8.07 -20.04
C MET A 56 -2.81 -6.78 -20.76
N ASP A 57 -3.81 -6.00 -21.16
CA ASP A 57 -3.67 -4.67 -21.73
C ASP A 57 -4.77 -3.77 -21.17
N ASP A 58 -4.43 -3.05 -20.10
CA ASP A 58 -5.22 -1.95 -19.55
C ASP A 58 -4.50 -0.64 -19.90
N ASN A 59 -5.08 0.11 -20.84
CA ASN A 59 -4.56 1.40 -21.30
C ASN A 59 -3.08 1.35 -21.73
N GLY A 60 -2.67 0.31 -22.45
CA GLY A 60 -1.31 0.11 -22.95
C GLY A 60 -0.34 -0.48 -21.92
N ARG A 61 -0.81 -0.89 -20.74
CA ARG A 61 0.00 -1.47 -19.65
C ARG A 61 -0.51 -2.86 -19.30
N GLY A 62 0.35 -3.71 -18.73
CA GLY A 62 -0.04 -5.07 -18.35
C GLY A 62 0.98 -6.13 -18.75
N PRO A 63 1.11 -7.22 -17.96
CA PRO A 63 1.99 -8.34 -18.27
C PRO A 63 1.60 -9.03 -19.57
N LYS A 64 2.62 -9.45 -20.33
CA LYS A 64 2.49 -10.14 -21.62
C LYS A 64 3.59 -11.20 -21.67
N HIS A 65 3.35 -12.35 -21.06
CA HIS A 65 4.36 -13.39 -20.90
C HIS A 65 3.78 -14.80 -21.00
N THR A 66 4.69 -15.75 -21.14
CA THR A 66 4.39 -17.18 -21.15
C THR A 66 5.13 -17.86 -20.01
N GLU A 67 4.55 -18.93 -19.50
CA GLU A 67 5.15 -19.76 -18.45
C GLU A 67 5.21 -21.22 -18.88
N GLN A 68 6.22 -21.93 -18.41
CA GLN A 68 6.32 -23.38 -18.47
C GLN A 68 6.57 -23.91 -17.07
N ILE A 69 5.77 -24.87 -16.64
CA ILE A 69 5.83 -25.45 -15.29
C ILE A 69 5.94 -26.96 -15.44
N ILE A 70 6.89 -27.58 -14.74
CA ILE A 70 6.97 -29.03 -14.59
C ILE A 70 6.60 -29.38 -13.17
N MET A 71 5.48 -30.09 -13.02
CA MET A 71 4.93 -30.51 -11.73
C MET A 71 5.64 -31.77 -11.21
N GLY A 72 5.94 -31.76 -9.92
CA GLY A 72 6.46 -32.90 -9.17
C GLY A 72 5.40 -33.64 -8.37
N PRO A 73 5.84 -34.54 -7.46
CA PRO A 73 4.99 -35.15 -6.45
C PRO A 73 4.23 -34.11 -5.61
N HIS A 74 3.11 -34.51 -5.00
CA HIS A 74 2.28 -33.65 -4.12
C HIS A 74 1.88 -32.29 -4.71
N ASN A 75 1.87 -32.16 -6.04
CA ASN A 75 1.58 -30.93 -6.78
C ASN A 75 2.55 -29.77 -6.50
N VAL A 76 3.80 -30.02 -6.09
CA VAL A 76 4.82 -28.96 -6.02
C VAL A 76 5.56 -28.80 -7.36
N PRO A 77 5.83 -27.57 -7.84
CA PRO A 77 6.64 -27.36 -9.04
C PRO A 77 8.10 -27.82 -8.85
N LEU A 78 8.64 -28.54 -9.83
CA LEU A 78 10.08 -28.87 -9.92
C LEU A 78 10.83 -27.93 -10.85
N GLU A 79 10.17 -27.42 -11.89
CA GLU A 79 10.74 -26.42 -12.78
C GLU A 79 9.67 -25.37 -13.10
N TRP A 80 10.07 -24.10 -13.19
CA TRP A 80 9.22 -23.01 -13.63
C TRP A 80 10.05 -22.03 -14.44
N SER A 81 9.62 -21.67 -15.65
CA SER A 81 10.24 -20.60 -16.44
C SER A 81 9.20 -19.61 -16.90
N ILE A 82 9.51 -18.32 -16.85
CA ILE A 82 8.64 -17.23 -17.33
C ILE A 82 9.44 -16.36 -18.30
N VAL A 83 8.87 -16.09 -19.48
CA VAL A 83 9.49 -15.24 -20.51
C VAL A 83 8.45 -14.31 -21.11
N GLY A 84 8.77 -13.01 -21.18
CA GLY A 84 7.93 -12.02 -21.87
C GLY A 84 8.12 -10.61 -21.33
N LYS A 85 7.03 -9.92 -21.03
CA LYS A 85 7.01 -8.54 -20.51
C LYS A 85 6.29 -8.46 -19.17
N SER A 86 6.85 -7.69 -18.24
CA SER A 86 6.26 -7.39 -16.93
C SER A 86 5.12 -6.37 -17.04
N LEU A 87 4.44 -6.10 -15.93
CA LEU A 87 3.39 -5.07 -15.82
C LEU A 87 3.83 -3.70 -16.39
N MET A 88 5.09 -3.32 -16.15
CA MET A 88 5.67 -2.02 -16.56
C MET A 88 6.39 -2.08 -17.91
N GLY A 89 6.31 -3.21 -18.63
CA GLY A 89 6.88 -3.38 -19.98
C GLY A 89 8.36 -3.80 -20.01
N GLY A 90 8.99 -4.06 -18.86
CA GLY A 90 10.35 -4.61 -18.78
C GLY A 90 10.42 -6.07 -19.23
N ASP A 91 11.59 -6.52 -19.71
CA ASP A 91 11.80 -7.90 -20.18
C ASP A 91 11.84 -8.91 -19.03
N VAL A 92 10.88 -9.82 -18.97
CA VAL A 92 10.84 -10.89 -17.97
C VAL A 92 11.61 -12.10 -18.49
N GLU A 93 12.58 -12.55 -17.70
CA GLU A 93 13.25 -13.85 -17.82
C GLU A 93 13.46 -14.40 -16.41
N GLU A 94 12.56 -15.30 -15.99
CA GLU A 94 12.59 -15.93 -14.68
C GLU A 94 12.72 -17.44 -14.83
N SER A 95 13.50 -18.06 -13.95
CA SER A 95 13.67 -19.51 -13.89
C SER A 95 13.78 -20.00 -12.46
N PHE A 96 13.20 -21.18 -12.21
CA PHE A 96 13.31 -21.94 -10.98
C PHE A 96 13.50 -23.41 -11.32
N LYS A 97 14.34 -24.08 -10.53
CA LYS A 97 14.55 -25.52 -10.60
C LYS A 97 14.80 -26.10 -9.21
N LEU A 98 14.10 -27.19 -8.90
CA LEU A 98 14.32 -28.03 -7.74
C LEU A 98 14.73 -29.43 -8.19
N SER A 99 15.96 -29.81 -7.89
CA SER A 99 16.49 -31.15 -8.19
C SER A 99 17.44 -31.60 -7.10
N ASP A 100 17.35 -32.88 -6.71
CA ASP A 100 18.21 -33.50 -5.71
C ASP A 100 18.28 -32.74 -4.37
N GLY A 101 17.15 -32.15 -3.95
CA GLY A 101 17.04 -31.38 -2.70
C GLY A 101 17.66 -29.98 -2.76
N VAL A 102 18.02 -29.50 -3.94
CA VAL A 102 18.58 -28.15 -4.13
C VAL A 102 17.65 -27.34 -5.04
N ALA A 103 17.14 -26.24 -4.49
CA ALA A 103 16.39 -25.22 -5.22
C ALA A 103 17.37 -24.16 -5.77
N ILE A 104 17.20 -23.76 -7.03
CA ILE A 104 17.97 -22.69 -7.68
C ILE A 104 16.97 -21.80 -8.42
N TRP A 105 17.12 -20.48 -8.29
CA TRP A 105 16.27 -19.52 -8.98
C TRP A 105 17.05 -18.31 -9.50
N ASN A 106 16.48 -17.68 -10.52
CA ASN A 106 16.92 -16.41 -11.08
C ASN A 106 15.69 -15.65 -11.58
N SER A 107 15.53 -14.40 -11.16
CA SER A 107 14.44 -13.50 -11.53
C SER A 107 14.98 -12.08 -11.77
N GLN A 108 14.11 -11.15 -12.17
CA GLN A 108 14.49 -9.73 -12.23
C GLN A 108 14.82 -9.14 -10.85
N ALA A 109 14.24 -9.67 -9.79
CA ALA A 109 14.34 -9.12 -8.44
C ALA A 109 15.50 -9.72 -7.63
N ASP A 110 15.85 -10.98 -7.88
CA ASP A 110 16.88 -11.72 -7.15
C ASP A 110 17.33 -12.99 -7.88
N GLN A 111 18.41 -13.59 -7.37
CA GLN A 111 18.90 -14.91 -7.78
C GLN A 111 19.47 -15.63 -6.56
N GLY A 112 19.40 -16.96 -6.54
CA GLY A 112 19.90 -17.71 -5.39
C GLY A 112 19.79 -19.21 -5.51
N HIS A 113 20.20 -19.88 -4.44
CA HIS A 113 20.00 -21.31 -4.24
C HIS A 113 19.76 -21.60 -2.76
N ALA A 114 19.11 -22.73 -2.47
CA ALA A 114 18.87 -23.19 -1.12
C ALA A 114 18.76 -24.72 -1.08
N ASP A 115 19.32 -25.32 -0.03
CA ASP A 115 19.07 -26.72 0.30
C ASP A 115 17.69 -26.84 0.95
N VAL A 116 16.86 -27.75 0.43
CA VAL A 116 15.49 -27.93 0.88
C VAL A 116 15.25 -29.36 1.38
N GLN A 117 14.44 -29.47 2.43
CA GLN A 117 14.01 -30.75 2.97
C GLN A 117 12.50 -30.84 2.83
N GLY A 118 12.02 -31.87 2.12
CA GLY A 118 10.60 -32.05 1.86
C GLY A 118 10.07 -31.12 0.78
N ASP A 119 8.75 -30.94 0.79
CA ASP A 119 8.03 -30.13 -0.18
C ASP A 119 8.16 -28.64 0.14
N VAL A 120 8.35 -27.83 -0.91
CA VAL A 120 8.54 -26.39 -0.81
C VAL A 120 7.91 -25.72 -2.02
N LEU A 121 7.37 -24.51 -1.83
CA LEU A 121 6.85 -23.70 -2.93
C LEU A 121 7.86 -22.65 -3.36
N TYR A 122 7.96 -22.40 -4.66
CA TYR A 122 8.66 -21.25 -5.20
C TYR A 122 7.68 -20.09 -5.36
N ALA A 123 7.89 -18.99 -4.63
CA ALA A 123 7.20 -17.74 -4.94
C ALA A 123 7.73 -17.25 -6.29
N VAL A 124 6.88 -17.02 -7.29
CA VAL A 124 7.30 -16.45 -8.57
C VAL A 124 7.31 -14.92 -8.50
N ASN A 125 8.21 -14.25 -9.22
CA ASN A 125 8.27 -12.78 -9.27
C ASN A 125 7.25 -12.20 -10.25
N ASP A 126 7.21 -12.70 -11.48
CA ASP A 126 6.32 -12.22 -12.55
C ASP A 126 5.29 -13.29 -12.95
N GLY A 127 4.69 -13.94 -11.95
CA GLY A 127 3.68 -14.98 -12.15
C GLY A 127 2.33 -14.48 -12.64
N SER A 128 1.65 -15.32 -13.43
CA SER A 128 0.25 -15.16 -13.76
C SER A 128 -0.66 -15.57 -12.58
N PRO A 129 -1.96 -15.23 -12.64
CA PRO A 129 -2.95 -15.71 -11.69
C PRO A 129 -3.00 -17.24 -11.54
N TRP A 130 -2.52 -18.00 -12.54
CA TRP A 130 -2.41 -19.45 -12.45
C TRP A 130 -1.47 -19.91 -11.32
N ALA A 131 -0.45 -19.13 -10.99
CA ALA A 131 0.48 -19.44 -9.92
C ALA A 131 -0.24 -19.65 -8.57
N ASN A 132 -1.25 -18.83 -8.29
CA ASN A 132 -2.04 -18.95 -7.06
C ASN A 132 -2.84 -20.25 -6.99
N TYR A 133 -3.31 -20.77 -8.14
CA TYR A 133 -3.93 -22.09 -8.20
C TYR A 133 -2.91 -23.22 -8.01
N VAL A 134 -1.72 -23.11 -8.59
CA VAL A 134 -0.61 -24.06 -8.35
C VAL A 134 -0.31 -24.14 -6.85
N TYR A 135 -0.21 -23.00 -6.17
CA TYR A 135 -0.02 -22.93 -4.72
C TYR A 135 -1.18 -23.58 -3.97
N ALA A 136 -2.43 -23.27 -4.33
CA ALA A 136 -3.60 -23.86 -3.70
C ALA A 136 -3.63 -25.39 -3.84
N LYS A 137 -3.28 -25.96 -5.00
CA LYS A 137 -3.22 -27.42 -5.20
C LYS A 137 -2.19 -28.10 -4.32
N ALA A 138 -1.01 -27.50 -4.16
CA ALA A 138 0.04 -28.03 -3.30
C ALA A 138 -0.38 -27.95 -1.82
N LEU A 139 -0.92 -26.81 -1.39
CA LEU A 139 -1.37 -26.62 -0.01
C LEU A 139 -2.54 -27.54 0.34
N LEU A 140 -3.50 -27.78 -0.56
CA LEU A 140 -4.58 -28.76 -0.33
C LEU A 140 -4.10 -30.21 -0.26
N ALA A 141 -2.91 -30.52 -0.77
CA ALA A 141 -2.30 -31.84 -0.66
C ALA A 141 -1.50 -32.02 0.65
N ASP A 142 -1.10 -30.92 1.29
CA ASP A 142 -0.47 -30.91 2.60
C ASP A 142 -1.52 -31.08 3.73
N ALA A 143 -1.15 -31.69 4.85
CA ALA A 143 -2.09 -31.99 5.92
C ALA A 143 -2.52 -30.74 6.73
N ASP A 144 -1.64 -29.74 6.83
CA ASP A 144 -1.88 -28.51 7.59
C ASP A 144 -2.24 -27.33 6.68
N HIS A 145 -2.30 -27.57 5.37
CA HIS A 145 -2.46 -26.56 4.32
C HIS A 145 -1.41 -25.44 4.41
N ARG A 146 -0.19 -25.81 4.78
CA ARG A 146 0.94 -24.89 4.96
C ARG A 146 2.20 -25.47 4.36
N LEU A 147 2.93 -24.68 3.60
CA LEU A 147 4.20 -25.10 3.01
C LEU A 147 5.24 -23.99 3.12
N PRO A 148 6.52 -24.34 3.39
CA PRO A 148 7.61 -23.37 3.31
C PRO A 148 7.74 -22.83 1.90
N VAL A 149 8.28 -21.61 1.80
CA VAL A 149 8.44 -20.88 0.55
C VAL A 149 9.90 -20.51 0.33
N ILE A 150 10.34 -20.63 -0.91
CA ILE A 150 11.63 -20.14 -1.40
C ILE A 150 11.37 -18.86 -2.19
N PRO A 151 12.18 -17.79 -2.02
CA PRO A 151 13.39 -17.70 -1.18
C PRO A 151 13.20 -17.77 0.34
N THR A 152 12.08 -17.29 0.86
CA THR A 152 11.78 -17.27 2.30
C THR A 152 10.28 -17.19 2.55
N GLY A 153 9.86 -17.54 3.76
CA GLY A 153 8.49 -17.45 4.23
C GLY A 153 7.74 -18.79 4.22
N GLU A 154 6.42 -18.69 4.37
CA GLU A 154 5.51 -19.82 4.40
C GLU A 154 4.19 -19.37 3.76
N MET A 155 3.56 -20.22 2.93
CA MET A 155 2.21 -20.00 2.43
C MET A 155 1.21 -20.79 3.25
N LYS A 156 0.02 -20.22 3.44
CA LYS A 156 -1.12 -20.88 4.06
C LYS A 156 -2.37 -20.72 3.20
N LEU A 157 -3.15 -21.81 3.08
CA LEU A 157 -4.45 -21.80 2.46
C LEU A 157 -5.57 -22.05 3.48
N GLU A 158 -6.54 -21.14 3.55
CA GLU A 158 -7.70 -21.26 4.42
C GLU A 158 -8.99 -21.32 3.60
N LYS A 159 -9.87 -22.28 3.88
CA LYS A 159 -11.21 -22.27 3.30
C LYS A 159 -12.04 -21.18 3.98
N VAL A 160 -12.64 -20.31 3.17
CA VAL A 160 -13.46 -19.18 3.65
C VAL A 160 -14.92 -19.63 3.73
N GLU A 161 -15.52 -20.01 2.60
CA GLU A 161 -16.90 -20.47 2.52
C GLU A 161 -17.17 -21.23 1.21
N ASP A 162 -18.33 -21.90 1.15
CA ASP A 162 -18.88 -22.44 -0.09
C ASP A 162 -20.04 -21.54 -0.56
N VAL A 163 -19.99 -21.07 -1.81
CA VAL A 163 -20.98 -20.15 -2.37
C VAL A 163 -21.63 -20.69 -3.63
N THR A 164 -22.83 -20.21 -3.91
CA THR A 164 -23.50 -20.41 -5.20
C THR A 164 -23.76 -19.07 -5.84
N LEU A 165 -23.08 -18.77 -6.93
CA LEU A 165 -23.25 -17.53 -7.69
C LEU A 165 -24.07 -17.79 -8.94
N ALA A 166 -24.92 -16.82 -9.32
CA ALA A 166 -25.69 -16.89 -10.54
C ALA A 166 -25.94 -15.50 -11.13
N ALA A 167 -25.67 -15.34 -12.43
CA ALA A 167 -25.94 -14.13 -13.21
C ALA A 167 -26.12 -14.50 -14.69
N ASP A 168 -27.01 -13.82 -15.40
CA ASP A 168 -27.29 -14.01 -16.83
C ASP A 168 -27.43 -15.48 -17.29
N GLY A 169 -28.12 -16.29 -16.49
CA GLY A 169 -28.35 -17.70 -16.78
C GLY A 169 -27.13 -18.60 -16.57
N LYS A 170 -26.00 -18.06 -16.12
CA LYS A 170 -24.84 -18.80 -15.61
C LYS A 170 -25.00 -19.04 -14.12
N LYS A 171 -24.53 -20.20 -13.66
CA LYS A 171 -24.52 -20.59 -12.26
C LYS A 171 -23.24 -21.37 -11.97
N ALA A 172 -22.60 -21.09 -10.85
CA ALA A 172 -21.45 -21.83 -10.38
C ALA A 172 -21.57 -22.11 -8.86
N VAL A 173 -21.18 -23.32 -8.44
CA VAL A 173 -21.01 -23.69 -7.04
C VAL A 173 -19.51 -23.72 -6.79
N LEU A 174 -19.05 -22.94 -5.81
CA LEU A 174 -17.65 -22.61 -5.64
C LEU A 174 -17.23 -22.80 -4.19
N SER A 175 -16.05 -23.38 -3.97
CA SER A 175 -15.34 -23.31 -2.69
C SER A 175 -14.36 -22.14 -2.75
N VAL A 176 -14.54 -21.16 -1.88
CA VAL A 176 -13.69 -19.97 -1.78
C VAL A 176 -12.60 -20.21 -0.74
N TYR A 177 -11.37 -19.90 -1.12
CA TYR A 177 -10.18 -20.00 -0.29
C TYR A 177 -9.44 -18.67 -0.23
N ARG A 178 -8.67 -18.52 0.84
CA ARG A 178 -7.78 -17.41 1.10
C ARG A 178 -6.35 -17.92 1.15
N LEU A 179 -5.51 -17.43 0.23
CA LEU A 179 -4.07 -17.68 0.20
C LEU A 179 -3.34 -16.52 0.89
N SER A 180 -2.44 -16.81 1.81
CA SER A 180 -1.71 -15.80 2.60
C SER A 180 -0.24 -16.17 2.83
N GLY A 181 0.58 -15.21 3.27
CA GLY A 181 1.95 -15.42 3.74
C GLY A 181 3.07 -14.91 2.82
N ILE A 182 2.78 -14.65 1.54
CA ILE A 182 3.78 -14.18 0.56
C ILE A 182 3.58 -12.75 0.10
N ASP A 183 2.43 -12.15 0.40
CA ASP A 183 2.10 -10.76 0.10
C ASP A 183 1.40 -10.10 1.30
N LEU A 184 1.32 -8.77 1.28
CA LEU A 184 0.74 -7.92 2.31
C LEU A 184 -0.77 -8.10 2.49
N ALA A 185 -1.45 -8.52 1.42
CA ALA A 185 -2.87 -8.84 1.44
C ALA A 185 -3.07 -10.27 0.94
N PRO A 186 -4.02 -11.02 1.51
CA PRO A 186 -4.31 -12.35 1.01
C PRO A 186 -5.02 -12.31 -0.35
N THR A 187 -4.80 -13.34 -1.15
CA THR A 187 -5.48 -13.56 -2.43
C THR A 187 -6.71 -14.45 -2.23
N LEU A 188 -7.85 -14.06 -2.81
CA LEU A 188 -9.05 -14.90 -2.86
C LEU A 188 -9.04 -15.76 -4.13
N ILE A 189 -9.29 -17.05 -3.96
CA ILE A 189 -9.30 -18.07 -5.01
C ILE A 189 -10.60 -18.86 -4.88
N ALA A 190 -11.33 -19.04 -5.97
CA ALA A 190 -12.48 -19.92 -6.05
C ALA A 190 -12.14 -21.16 -6.87
N LEU A 191 -12.45 -22.33 -6.31
CA LEU A 191 -12.38 -23.62 -6.99
C LEU A 191 -13.79 -24.12 -7.28
N ASP A 192 -13.97 -24.80 -8.42
CA ASP A 192 -15.24 -25.45 -8.75
C ASP A 192 -15.41 -26.79 -8.00
N GLU A 193 -16.54 -27.46 -8.22
CA GLU A 193 -16.89 -28.74 -7.55
C GLU A 193 -15.88 -29.87 -7.83
N GLU A 194 -15.08 -29.75 -8.90
CA GLU A 194 -14.02 -30.70 -9.26
C GLU A 194 -12.66 -30.31 -8.64
N GLY A 195 -12.62 -29.22 -7.87
CA GLY A 195 -11.40 -28.65 -7.31
C GLY A 195 -10.54 -27.93 -8.36
N LYS A 196 -11.09 -27.61 -9.54
CA LYS A 196 -10.36 -26.91 -10.60
C LYS A 196 -10.45 -25.39 -10.40
N PHE A 197 -9.43 -24.67 -10.89
CA PHE A 197 -9.42 -23.21 -10.84
C PHE A 197 -10.67 -22.66 -11.55
N PHE A 198 -11.44 -21.86 -10.82
CA PHE A 198 -12.58 -21.16 -11.37
C PHE A 198 -12.31 -19.67 -11.47
N SER A 199 -11.77 -19.08 -10.40
CA SER A 199 -11.46 -17.67 -10.38
C SER A 199 -10.39 -17.29 -9.35
N GLN A 200 -9.62 -16.26 -9.67
CA GLN A 200 -8.97 -15.39 -8.69
C GLN A 200 -9.68 -14.04 -8.75
N PHE A 201 -10.00 -13.45 -7.60
CA PHE A 201 -10.84 -12.25 -7.58
C PHE A 201 -10.50 -11.31 -6.44
N SER A 202 -10.76 -10.02 -6.67
CA SER A 202 -10.58 -8.92 -5.73
C SER A 202 -11.75 -7.94 -5.87
N GLU A 203 -11.74 -6.85 -5.10
CA GLU A 203 -12.76 -5.80 -5.18
C GLU A 203 -12.74 -4.99 -6.49
N ALA A 204 -11.62 -5.07 -7.23
CA ALA A 204 -11.35 -4.25 -8.41
C ALA A 204 -11.19 -5.06 -9.70
N SER A 205 -10.81 -6.34 -9.61
CA SER A 205 -10.54 -7.17 -10.78
C SER A 205 -10.79 -8.65 -10.52
N VAL A 206 -11.08 -9.37 -11.61
CA VAL A 206 -11.38 -10.80 -11.60
C VAL A 206 -10.70 -11.49 -12.77
N VAL A 207 -10.10 -12.64 -12.51
CA VAL A 207 -9.76 -13.66 -13.51
C VAL A 207 -10.81 -14.74 -13.36
N VAL A 208 -11.60 -15.00 -14.40
CA VAL A 208 -12.74 -15.95 -14.32
C VAL A 208 -12.76 -16.87 -15.53
N LYS A 209 -13.11 -18.13 -15.29
CA LYS A 209 -13.24 -19.18 -16.32
C LYS A 209 -14.08 -18.69 -17.51
N ASP A 210 -13.58 -18.94 -18.72
CA ASP A 210 -14.26 -18.56 -19.96
C ASP A 210 -15.72 -19.05 -19.97
N GLY A 211 -16.61 -18.18 -20.46
CA GLY A 211 -18.05 -18.44 -20.46
C GLY A 211 -18.76 -18.16 -19.13
N TYR A 212 -18.05 -17.66 -18.11
CA TYR A 212 -18.59 -17.20 -16.83
C TYR A 212 -18.29 -15.71 -16.52
N VAL A 213 -17.87 -14.92 -17.51
CA VAL A 213 -17.66 -13.45 -17.38
C VAL A 213 -18.87 -12.73 -16.75
N ALA A 214 -20.09 -13.21 -17.00
CA ALA A 214 -21.30 -12.68 -16.37
C ALA A 214 -21.28 -12.72 -14.83
N LEU A 215 -20.47 -13.58 -14.21
CA LEU A 215 -20.31 -13.67 -12.75
C LEU A 215 -19.26 -12.70 -12.19
N ALA A 216 -18.52 -11.95 -13.03
CA ALA A 216 -17.42 -11.11 -12.57
C ALA A 216 -17.86 -10.09 -11.49
N ASN A 217 -19.02 -9.44 -11.68
CA ASN A 217 -19.53 -8.47 -10.71
C ASN A 217 -19.93 -9.13 -9.40
N SER A 218 -20.58 -10.30 -9.44
CA SER A 218 -20.89 -11.06 -8.22
C SER A 218 -19.64 -11.52 -7.48
N LEU A 219 -18.55 -11.83 -8.19
CA LEU A 219 -17.27 -12.17 -7.58
C LEU A 219 -16.61 -10.95 -6.93
N MET A 220 -16.63 -9.77 -7.57
CA MET A 220 -16.11 -8.53 -6.97
C MET A 220 -16.91 -8.09 -5.75
N GLU A 221 -18.24 -8.24 -5.79
CA GLU A 221 -19.11 -7.99 -4.63
C GLU A 221 -18.78 -8.94 -3.48
N LEU A 222 -18.64 -10.24 -3.77
CA LEU A 222 -18.21 -11.23 -2.78
C LEU A 222 -16.84 -10.90 -2.18
N ALA A 223 -15.87 -10.45 -2.99
CA ALA A 223 -14.57 -10.01 -2.46
C ALA A 223 -14.72 -8.84 -1.47
N ARG A 224 -15.55 -7.83 -1.80
CA ARG A 224 -15.78 -6.68 -0.91
C ARG A 224 -16.41 -7.11 0.41
N GLU A 225 -17.40 -8.00 0.37
CA GLU A 225 -18.03 -8.54 1.57
C GLU A 225 -17.03 -9.30 2.45
N LEU A 226 -16.27 -10.22 1.85
CA LEU A 226 -15.29 -11.05 2.54
C LEU A 226 -14.13 -10.23 3.14
N GLN A 227 -13.64 -9.22 2.42
CA GLN A 227 -12.60 -8.33 2.93
C GLN A 227 -13.13 -7.44 4.05
N THR A 228 -14.31 -6.84 3.88
CA THR A 228 -14.95 -6.03 4.93
C THR A 228 -15.11 -6.84 6.22
N GLN A 229 -15.61 -8.08 6.12
CA GLN A 229 -15.76 -8.94 7.30
C GLN A 229 -14.41 -9.27 7.94
N ARG A 230 -13.38 -9.61 7.15
CA ARG A 230 -12.03 -9.85 7.66
C ARG A 230 -11.49 -8.67 8.46
N TYR A 231 -11.63 -7.43 7.96
CA TYR A 231 -11.12 -6.26 8.68
C TYR A 231 -11.92 -5.94 9.94
N LYS A 232 -13.21 -6.28 10.00
CA LYS A 232 -14.01 -6.22 11.24
C LYS A 232 -13.54 -7.25 12.27
N ASP A 233 -13.26 -8.47 11.84
CA ASP A 233 -12.74 -9.52 12.73
C ASP A 233 -11.35 -9.14 13.27
N LEU A 234 -10.48 -8.59 12.41
CA LEU A 234 -9.18 -8.04 12.82
C LEU A 234 -9.34 -6.87 13.79
N ALA A 235 -10.33 -5.99 13.57
CA ALA A 235 -10.62 -4.90 14.48
C ALA A 235 -10.98 -5.39 15.88
N GLN A 236 -11.81 -6.42 15.98
CA GLN A 236 -12.18 -7.05 17.27
C GLN A 236 -10.98 -7.72 17.96
N GLN A 237 -10.04 -8.26 17.19
CA GLN A 237 -8.86 -8.94 17.74
C GLN A 237 -7.76 -7.97 18.19
N LEU A 238 -7.53 -6.89 17.44
CA LEU A 238 -6.33 -6.05 17.56
C LEU A 238 -6.57 -4.73 18.33
N ARG A 239 -7.84 -4.37 18.57
CA ARG A 239 -8.23 -3.18 19.33
C ARG A 239 -8.36 -3.52 20.80
N HIS A 240 -7.50 -2.96 21.64
CA HIS A 240 -7.54 -3.14 23.09
C HIS A 240 -8.22 -1.93 23.74
N THR A 241 -9.32 -2.19 24.45
CA THR A 241 -10.12 -1.16 25.15
C THR A 241 -10.15 -1.42 26.65
N TYR A 242 -10.34 -0.38 27.45
CA TYR A 242 -10.32 -0.46 28.91
C TYR A 242 -11.46 0.36 29.51
N ASP A 243 -12.31 -0.28 30.33
CA ASP A 243 -13.43 0.39 31.03
C ASP A 243 -12.95 1.29 32.19
N ALA A 244 -11.82 0.93 32.79
CA ALA A 244 -11.12 1.73 33.80
C ALA A 244 -9.92 2.45 33.16
N PRO A 245 -9.40 3.52 33.80
CA PRO A 245 -8.18 4.15 33.31
C PRO A 245 -7.03 3.16 33.19
N TYR A 246 -6.17 3.32 32.19
CA TYR A 246 -4.91 2.61 32.11
C TYR A 246 -3.73 3.60 32.22
N ALA A 247 -2.61 3.10 32.71
CA ALA A 247 -1.42 3.90 32.96
C ALA A 247 -0.24 3.41 32.12
N ILE A 248 0.53 4.36 31.59
CA ILE A 248 1.82 4.10 30.93
C ILE A 248 2.89 4.78 31.77
N VAL A 249 3.71 3.99 32.48
CA VAL A 249 4.70 4.45 33.44
C VAL A 249 6.10 4.47 32.85
N ASN A 250 7.02 5.22 33.47
CA ASN A 250 8.42 5.28 33.09
C ASN A 250 8.61 5.67 31.61
N VAL A 251 7.99 6.77 31.21
CA VAL A 251 8.11 7.35 29.86
C VAL A 251 8.61 8.79 29.90
N HIS A 252 9.24 9.23 28.84
CA HIS A 252 9.45 10.64 28.55
C HIS A 252 8.39 11.15 27.58
N ILE A 253 8.13 12.45 27.55
CA ILE A 253 7.15 13.07 26.66
C ILE A 253 7.85 14.10 25.79
N LEU A 254 7.66 13.99 24.47
CA LEU A 254 8.10 14.99 23.51
C LEU A 254 7.08 16.14 23.45
N ASP A 255 7.52 17.36 23.72
CA ASP A 255 6.77 18.59 23.39
C ASP A 255 7.26 19.14 22.03
N PRO A 256 6.47 19.00 20.95
CA PRO A 256 6.86 19.45 19.60
C PRO A 256 6.92 20.97 19.46
N ARG A 257 6.40 21.76 20.42
CA ARG A 257 6.48 23.22 20.39
C ARG A 257 7.88 23.72 20.72
N THR A 258 8.58 23.01 21.61
CA THR A 258 9.89 23.42 22.11
C THR A 258 11.00 22.43 21.77
N ALA A 259 10.68 21.32 21.10
CA ALA A 259 11.56 20.15 20.96
C ALA A 259 12.12 19.69 22.32
N GLY A 260 11.26 19.71 23.35
CA GLY A 260 11.62 19.37 24.72
C GLY A 260 11.29 17.92 25.05
N ILE A 261 12.14 17.27 25.83
CA ILE A 261 11.87 15.94 26.41
C ILE A 261 11.63 16.11 27.92
N SER A 262 10.50 15.63 28.41
CA SER A 262 10.15 15.71 29.84
C SER A 262 11.07 14.84 30.71
N ALA A 263 11.03 15.09 32.03
CA ALA A 263 11.52 14.11 33.01
C ALA A 263 10.65 12.83 32.98
N PRO A 264 11.13 11.68 33.51
CA PRO A 264 10.33 10.47 33.56
C PRO A 264 8.94 10.71 34.17
N SER A 265 7.92 10.25 33.46
CA SER A 265 6.51 10.57 33.66
C SER A 265 5.65 9.30 33.64
N THR A 266 4.41 9.46 34.11
CA THR A 266 3.31 8.52 33.96
C THR A 266 2.17 9.24 33.23
N ILE A 267 1.60 8.60 32.22
CA ILE A 267 0.38 9.04 31.55
C ILE A 267 -0.77 8.15 32.00
N LEU A 268 -1.86 8.76 32.46
CA LEU A 268 -3.15 8.08 32.67
C LEU A 268 -4.08 8.45 31.54
N VAL A 269 -4.68 7.44 30.91
CA VAL A 269 -5.69 7.59 29.88
C VAL A 269 -7.00 7.01 30.39
N LYS A 270 -8.09 7.73 30.15
CA LYS A 270 -9.44 7.30 30.47
C LYS A 270 -10.38 7.69 29.35
N ASP A 271 -11.23 6.75 28.95
CA ASP A 271 -12.08 6.91 27.77
C ASP A 271 -11.18 7.35 26.59
N GLU A 272 -11.53 8.42 25.88
CA GLU A 272 -10.78 8.89 24.72
C GLU A 272 -9.65 9.88 25.04
N ARG A 273 -9.44 10.24 26.32
CA ARG A 273 -8.62 11.41 26.70
C ARG A 273 -7.48 11.09 27.67
N ILE A 274 -6.43 11.91 27.58
CA ILE A 274 -5.36 11.94 28.58
C ILE A 274 -5.95 12.54 29.85
N GLU A 275 -6.19 11.72 30.87
CA GLU A 275 -6.76 12.17 32.14
C GLU A 275 -5.75 12.96 32.96
N ALA A 276 -4.50 12.45 33.04
CA ALA A 276 -3.44 13.09 33.80
C ALA A 276 -2.05 12.72 33.31
N ILE A 277 -1.10 13.64 33.54
CA ILE A 277 0.34 13.42 33.36
C ILE A 277 0.99 13.72 34.72
N GLU A 278 1.70 12.74 35.26
CA GLU A 278 2.30 12.81 36.60
C GLU A 278 3.80 12.47 36.54
N PRO A 279 4.62 12.95 37.50
CA PRO A 279 6.00 12.47 37.63
C PRO A 279 6.04 10.97 37.90
N TYR A 280 6.94 10.25 37.22
CA TYR A 280 7.11 8.81 37.45
C TYR A 280 7.65 8.56 38.87
N GLN A 281 6.96 7.67 39.59
CA GLN A 281 7.34 7.23 40.94
C GLN A 281 7.55 5.71 40.93
N PRO A 282 8.82 5.23 40.97
CA PRO A 282 9.10 3.80 41.05
C PRO A 282 8.39 3.14 42.24
N GLY A 283 7.66 2.05 41.97
CA GLY A 283 6.93 1.31 43.01
C GLY A 283 5.59 1.94 43.44
N LYS A 284 5.10 2.98 42.75
CA LYS A 284 3.73 3.48 42.92
C LYS A 284 2.72 2.35 42.66
N THR A 285 1.74 2.21 43.54
CA THR A 285 0.65 1.25 43.40
C THR A 285 -0.56 1.90 42.74
N TYR A 286 -1.21 1.18 41.84
CA TYR A 286 -2.45 1.58 41.17
C TYR A 286 -3.62 0.73 41.68
N PRO A 287 -4.87 1.21 41.60
CA PRO A 287 -6.07 0.40 41.81
C PRO A 287 -6.05 -0.92 41.00
N ASP A 288 -6.82 -1.92 41.42
CA ASP A 288 -6.79 -3.27 40.83
C ASP A 288 -7.43 -3.36 39.45
N ASP A 289 -8.30 -2.41 39.13
CA ASP A 289 -8.94 -2.24 37.83
C ASP A 289 -8.09 -1.45 36.82
N VAL A 290 -6.97 -0.83 37.25
CA VAL A 290 -6.07 -0.08 36.36
C VAL A 290 -5.03 -1.00 35.73
N THR A 291 -5.06 -1.13 34.41
CA THR A 291 -3.99 -1.77 33.64
C THR A 291 -2.76 -0.86 33.59
N VAL A 292 -1.56 -1.43 33.78
CA VAL A 292 -0.31 -0.66 33.84
C VAL A 292 0.71 -1.22 32.86
N PHE A 293 1.15 -0.37 31.94
CA PHE A 293 2.22 -0.64 30.98
C PHE A 293 3.53 0.04 31.40
N ASN A 294 4.65 -0.69 31.31
CA ASN A 294 5.98 -0.12 31.51
C ASN A 294 6.57 0.36 30.18
N GLY A 295 6.72 1.68 30.03
CA GLY A 295 7.35 2.30 28.87
C GLY A 295 8.86 2.13 28.80
N ALA A 296 9.51 1.60 29.85
CA ALA A 296 10.93 1.25 29.90
C ALA A 296 11.90 2.41 29.55
N GLY A 297 11.52 3.65 29.85
CA GLY A 297 12.29 4.85 29.51
C GLY A 297 12.09 5.33 28.07
N GLY A 298 11.12 4.77 27.34
CA GLY A 298 10.76 5.19 25.99
C GLY A 298 10.15 6.59 25.94
N THR A 299 9.86 7.08 24.74
CA THR A 299 9.33 8.42 24.50
C THR A 299 7.92 8.35 23.92
N ILE A 300 6.99 9.07 24.55
CA ILE A 300 5.65 9.34 24.03
C ILE A 300 5.73 10.56 23.11
N MET A 301 5.31 10.37 21.87
CA MET A 301 5.21 11.40 20.84
C MET A 301 3.75 11.47 20.37
N PRO A 302 3.18 12.66 20.07
CA PRO A 302 1.84 12.73 19.49
C PRO A 302 1.76 11.91 18.19
N GLY A 303 0.56 11.39 17.88
CA GLY A 303 0.36 10.59 16.68
C GLY A 303 0.74 11.35 15.41
N MET A 304 1.36 10.64 14.46
CA MET A 304 1.79 11.23 13.19
C MET A 304 0.61 11.45 12.25
N TRP A 305 0.83 12.33 11.26
CA TRP A 305 -0.15 12.68 10.24
C TRP A 305 0.37 12.34 8.84
N ASP A 306 -0.53 11.84 7.99
CA ASP A 306 -0.33 11.84 6.53
C ASP A 306 -1.30 12.82 5.87
N MET A 307 -0.79 13.91 5.32
CA MET A 307 -1.54 14.98 4.68
C MET A 307 -1.89 14.68 3.21
N HIS A 308 -1.44 13.54 2.67
CA HIS A 308 -1.78 13.08 1.33
C HIS A 308 -1.98 11.56 1.30
N SER A 309 -3.13 11.09 1.79
CA SER A 309 -3.47 9.66 1.79
C SER A 309 -4.57 9.34 0.77
N HIS A 310 -4.67 8.05 0.42
CA HIS A 310 -5.81 7.48 -0.29
C HIS A 310 -6.35 6.29 0.51
N ALA A 311 -7.44 6.53 1.24
CA ALA A 311 -7.97 5.55 2.19
C ALA A 311 -8.59 4.35 1.48
N SER A 312 -8.35 3.17 2.05
CA SER A 312 -8.94 1.89 1.64
C SER A 312 -9.25 1.05 2.89
N LEU A 313 -9.90 -0.11 2.71
CA LEU A 313 -10.16 -1.04 3.82
C LEU A 313 -8.87 -1.51 4.50
N SER A 314 -7.79 -1.70 3.72
CA SER A 314 -6.53 -2.24 4.24
C SER A 314 -5.62 -1.19 4.87
N SER A 315 -5.65 0.06 4.36
CA SER A 315 -4.70 1.11 4.79
C SER A 315 -4.79 1.44 6.27
N GLY A 316 -5.96 1.27 6.90
CA GLY A 316 -6.17 1.64 8.30
C GLY A 316 -5.22 0.94 9.28
N LEU A 317 -5.06 -0.39 9.14
CA LEU A 317 -4.14 -1.16 9.99
C LEU A 317 -2.68 -0.77 9.74
N TYR A 318 -2.29 -0.53 8.48
CA TYR A 318 -0.94 -0.09 8.14
C TYR A 318 -0.58 1.25 8.78
N TYR A 319 -1.47 2.24 8.67
CA TYR A 319 -1.27 3.55 9.29
C TYR A 319 -1.17 3.46 10.81
N ILE A 320 -2.09 2.74 11.46
CA ILE A 320 -2.08 2.59 12.92
C ILE A 320 -0.82 1.86 13.39
N ALA A 321 -0.40 0.77 12.74
CA ALA A 321 0.84 0.08 13.11
C ALA A 321 2.08 0.97 12.93
N ALA A 322 2.09 1.83 11.90
CA ALA A 322 3.14 2.81 11.68
C ALA A 322 3.07 4.03 12.62
N GLY A 323 2.08 4.13 13.51
CA GLY A 323 1.96 5.26 14.44
C GLY A 323 1.31 6.52 13.85
N VAL A 324 0.61 6.38 12.73
CA VAL A 324 -0.13 7.45 12.06
C VAL A 324 -1.59 7.39 12.53
N THR A 325 -2.02 8.39 13.29
CA THR A 325 -3.36 8.40 13.92
C THR A 325 -4.35 9.31 13.20
N SER A 326 -3.87 10.13 12.26
CA SER A 326 -4.69 11.04 11.46
C SER A 326 -4.20 11.12 10.03
N THR A 327 -5.12 11.25 9.07
CA THR A 327 -4.79 11.48 7.67
C THR A 327 -5.72 12.49 7.02
N ARG A 328 -5.27 13.07 5.90
CA ARG A 328 -6.12 13.78 4.95
C ARG A 328 -6.26 12.90 3.71
N ASP A 329 -7.49 12.50 3.38
CA ASP A 329 -7.77 11.74 2.15
C ASP A 329 -7.89 12.74 1.00
N MET A 330 -7.08 12.54 -0.04
CA MET A 330 -6.92 13.48 -1.14
C MET A 330 -7.77 13.10 -2.37
N GLY A 331 -8.87 12.39 -2.16
CA GLY A 331 -9.83 12.04 -3.20
C GLY A 331 -10.08 10.55 -3.26
N ASN A 332 -11.36 10.20 -3.29
CA ASN A 332 -11.82 8.82 -3.18
C ASN A 332 -13.22 8.67 -3.79
N ASN A 333 -13.72 7.44 -3.89
CA ASN A 333 -15.15 7.25 -4.10
C ASN A 333 -15.91 7.81 -2.88
N ASN A 334 -16.78 8.79 -3.12
CA ASN A 334 -17.42 9.55 -2.04
C ASN A 334 -18.33 8.71 -1.14
N GLU A 335 -19.06 7.74 -1.69
CA GLU A 335 -19.95 6.88 -0.89
C GLU A 335 -19.14 5.91 -0.04
N PHE A 336 -18.14 5.28 -0.66
CA PHE A 336 -17.19 4.41 0.04
C PHE A 336 -16.49 5.14 1.18
N LEU A 337 -15.93 6.32 0.92
CA LEU A 337 -15.18 7.08 1.94
C LEU A 337 -16.07 7.50 3.10
N GLN A 338 -17.30 7.98 2.84
CA GLN A 338 -18.23 8.35 3.90
C GLN A 338 -18.61 7.15 4.78
N GLN A 339 -18.81 5.97 4.17
CA GLN A 339 -19.07 4.75 4.93
C GLN A 339 -17.83 4.30 5.73
N LEU A 340 -16.64 4.32 5.12
CA LEU A 340 -15.39 4.00 5.79
C LEU A 340 -15.14 4.90 7.00
N MET A 341 -15.30 6.23 6.85
CA MET A 341 -15.15 7.18 7.94
C MET A 341 -16.08 6.85 9.11
N LYS A 342 -17.34 6.51 8.83
CA LYS A 342 -18.30 6.11 9.86
C LYS A 342 -17.86 4.84 10.59
N ASP A 343 -17.42 3.82 9.85
CA ASP A 343 -16.96 2.55 10.42
C ASP A 343 -15.65 2.72 11.23
N LEU A 344 -14.83 3.73 10.90
CA LEU A 344 -13.64 4.10 11.67
C LEU A 344 -13.97 4.90 12.94
N ASP A 345 -14.98 5.77 12.87
CA ASP A 345 -15.42 6.63 13.99
C ASP A 345 -16.16 5.84 15.06
N ASP A 346 -16.98 4.84 14.70
CA ASP A 346 -17.62 3.94 15.67
C ASP A 346 -16.70 2.76 16.10
N GLY A 347 -15.54 2.65 15.46
CA GLY A 347 -14.50 1.66 15.74
C GLY A 347 -14.87 0.24 15.34
N THR A 348 -15.79 0.08 14.39
CA THR A 348 -16.04 -1.15 13.63
C THR A 348 -14.82 -1.57 12.81
N LEU A 349 -14.04 -0.60 12.33
CA LEU A 349 -12.77 -0.78 11.64
C LEU A 349 -11.64 -0.04 12.36
N ILE A 350 -10.41 -0.52 12.21
CA ILE A 350 -9.20 0.15 12.73
C ILE A 350 -8.62 1.05 11.65
N GLY A 351 -8.32 2.30 12.02
CA GLY A 351 -7.65 3.24 11.14
C GLY A 351 -7.54 4.65 11.72
N PRO A 352 -6.80 5.52 11.03
CA PRO A 352 -6.61 6.91 11.44
C PRO A 352 -7.92 7.70 11.32
N ARG A 353 -7.97 8.85 11.99
CA ARG A 353 -9.01 9.86 11.75
C ARG A 353 -8.79 10.48 10.37
N ILE A 354 -9.84 10.54 9.55
CA ILE A 354 -9.74 11.02 8.17
C ILE A 354 -10.35 12.41 8.04
N THR A 355 -9.60 13.35 7.46
CA THR A 355 -10.14 14.62 6.92
C THR A 355 -10.29 14.50 5.40
N PRO A 356 -11.51 14.50 4.84
CA PRO A 356 -11.70 14.24 3.42
C PRO A 356 -11.56 15.52 2.57
N ALA A 357 -10.86 15.43 1.43
CA ALA A 357 -10.83 16.47 0.41
C ALA A 357 -11.77 16.13 -0.76
N GLY A 358 -12.52 17.12 -1.22
CA GLY A 358 -13.50 16.96 -2.28
C GLY A 358 -12.84 16.93 -3.65
N PHE A 359 -12.72 15.74 -4.24
CA PHE A 359 -12.08 15.56 -5.54
C PHE A 359 -13.00 16.00 -6.69
N ILE A 360 -12.55 17.00 -7.47
CA ILE A 360 -13.23 17.48 -8.67
C ILE A 360 -12.28 17.43 -9.86
N GLU A 361 -12.73 16.81 -10.94
CA GLU A 361 -11.94 16.65 -12.15
C GLU A 361 -12.73 17.02 -13.41
N GLY A 362 -12.06 17.65 -14.38
CA GLY A 362 -12.66 17.92 -15.68
C GLY A 362 -12.82 16.66 -16.53
N ARG A 363 -13.91 16.57 -17.28
CA ARG A 363 -14.17 15.47 -18.21
C ARG A 363 -13.16 15.47 -19.37
N SER A 364 -12.38 14.40 -19.47
CA SER A 364 -11.50 14.14 -20.61
C SER A 364 -11.27 12.63 -20.80
N PRO A 365 -10.62 12.20 -21.89
CA PRO A 365 -10.17 10.81 -22.03
C PRO A 365 -9.19 10.35 -20.94
N TYR A 366 -8.63 11.27 -20.15
CA TYR A 366 -7.62 11.00 -19.11
C TYR A 366 -8.14 11.20 -17.67
N SER A 367 -9.45 11.33 -17.45
CA SER A 367 -9.99 11.56 -16.10
C SER A 367 -9.72 10.35 -15.18
N ALA A 368 -9.17 10.60 -13.99
CA ALA A 368 -8.88 9.63 -12.93
C ALA A 368 -10.13 9.15 -12.16
N ARG A 369 -11.24 9.91 -12.19
CA ARG A 369 -12.59 9.50 -11.68
C ARG A 369 -12.70 9.14 -10.18
N TYR A 370 -11.82 9.67 -9.31
CA TYR A 370 -11.88 9.47 -7.86
C TYR A 370 -12.80 10.48 -7.13
N GLY A 371 -13.97 10.77 -7.69
CA GLY A 371 -14.89 11.78 -7.17
C GLY A 371 -15.88 12.29 -8.22
N ILE A 372 -16.10 13.61 -8.28
CA ILE A 372 -17.06 14.21 -9.23
C ILE A 372 -16.33 14.65 -10.51
N VAL A 373 -16.79 14.12 -11.66
CA VAL A 373 -16.31 14.51 -12.99
C VAL A 373 -17.24 15.54 -13.61
N VAL A 374 -16.71 16.69 -13.97
CA VAL A 374 -17.48 17.85 -14.45
C VAL A 374 -17.15 18.21 -15.90
N ALA A 375 -18.16 18.55 -16.68
CA ALA A 375 -18.05 18.89 -18.10
C ALA A 375 -18.27 20.39 -18.39
N SER A 376 -18.61 21.19 -17.37
CA SER A 376 -18.78 22.64 -17.50
C SER A 376 -18.39 23.38 -16.22
N GLU A 377 -18.18 24.70 -16.31
CA GLU A 377 -17.95 25.55 -15.14
C GLU A 377 -19.10 25.44 -14.14
N GLN A 378 -20.35 25.45 -14.60
CA GLN A 378 -21.51 25.36 -13.70
C GLN A 378 -21.51 24.03 -12.92
N GLU A 379 -21.24 22.91 -13.59
CA GLU A 379 -21.12 21.61 -12.91
C GLU A 379 -19.96 21.60 -11.89
N ALA A 380 -18.85 22.26 -12.21
CA ALA A 380 -17.73 22.43 -11.28
C ALA A 380 -18.14 23.22 -10.03
N LEU A 381 -18.91 24.30 -10.21
CA LEU A 381 -19.46 25.08 -9.10
C LEU A 381 -20.50 24.28 -8.30
N ASP A 382 -21.34 23.48 -8.94
CA ASP A 382 -22.33 22.64 -8.26
C ASP A 382 -21.65 21.53 -7.45
N ALA A 383 -20.55 20.97 -7.95
CA ALA A 383 -19.72 20.02 -7.22
C ALA A 383 -19.09 20.64 -5.96
N VAL A 384 -18.63 21.90 -6.02
CA VAL A 384 -18.17 22.65 -4.84
C VAL A 384 -19.28 22.75 -3.78
N ASP A 385 -20.51 23.06 -4.18
CA ASP A 385 -21.64 23.11 -3.24
C ASP A 385 -21.93 21.73 -2.63
N TRP A 386 -21.91 20.67 -3.45
CA TRP A 386 -22.17 19.31 -3.00
C TRP A 386 -21.22 18.87 -1.88
N TYR A 387 -19.92 19.16 -2.02
CA TYR A 387 -18.90 18.87 -1.01
C TYR A 387 -19.05 19.76 0.23
N ALA A 388 -19.27 21.05 0.05
CA ALA A 388 -19.48 21.99 1.16
C ALA A 388 -20.69 21.62 2.02
N GLU A 389 -21.79 21.16 1.40
CA GLU A 389 -23.00 20.71 2.08
C GLU A 389 -22.81 19.41 2.88
N ARG A 390 -21.71 18.69 2.64
CA ARG A 390 -21.36 17.43 3.29
C ARG A 390 -20.17 17.56 4.25
N GLY A 391 -19.77 18.79 4.58
CA GLY A 391 -18.76 19.05 5.61
C GLY A 391 -17.31 18.91 5.16
N TYR A 392 -17.06 18.81 3.85
CA TYR A 392 -15.69 18.84 3.33
C TYR A 392 -15.11 20.25 3.51
N THR A 393 -13.82 20.33 3.87
CA THR A 393 -13.12 21.61 4.09
C THR A 393 -12.13 21.94 2.98
N PHE A 394 -11.93 21.01 2.03
CA PHE A 394 -11.04 21.17 0.89
C PHE A 394 -11.73 20.75 -0.41
N ILE A 395 -11.36 21.41 -1.51
CA ILE A 395 -11.61 20.97 -2.88
C ILE A 395 -10.27 20.68 -3.53
N LYS A 396 -10.05 19.42 -3.95
CA LYS A 396 -8.88 19.01 -4.72
C LYS A 396 -9.20 19.09 -6.22
N ILE A 397 -8.44 19.92 -6.93
CA ILE A 397 -8.49 20.03 -8.38
C ILE A 397 -7.46 19.08 -9.01
N TYR A 398 -7.82 18.43 -10.12
CA TYR A 398 -6.99 17.45 -10.80
C TYR A 398 -6.63 17.82 -12.26
N ASN A 399 -5.69 17.07 -12.84
CA ASN A 399 -5.04 17.36 -14.12
C ASN A 399 -5.97 17.66 -15.31
N SER A 400 -7.14 17.02 -15.39
CA SER A 400 -8.08 17.21 -16.49
C SER A 400 -9.00 18.43 -16.36
N MET A 401 -8.92 19.17 -15.26
CA MET A 401 -9.71 20.38 -15.06
C MET A 401 -9.43 21.43 -16.14
N ASN A 402 -10.47 22.17 -16.57
CA ASN A 402 -10.26 23.33 -17.42
C ASN A 402 -9.70 24.49 -16.56
N PRO A 403 -8.47 24.98 -16.82
CA PRO A 403 -7.86 26.04 -16.01
C PRO A 403 -8.71 27.32 -15.91
N ALA A 404 -9.54 27.60 -16.92
CA ALA A 404 -10.38 28.80 -16.95
C ALA A 404 -11.50 28.79 -15.89
N TRP A 405 -11.92 27.63 -15.40
CA TRP A 405 -12.98 27.51 -14.38
C TRP A 405 -12.44 27.71 -12.96
N VAL A 406 -11.14 27.48 -12.75
CA VAL A 406 -10.49 27.48 -11.43
C VAL A 406 -10.71 28.78 -10.65
N PRO A 407 -10.59 29.99 -11.22
CA PRO A 407 -10.84 31.22 -10.45
C PRO A 407 -12.26 31.31 -9.89
N ALA A 408 -13.27 30.84 -10.64
CA ALA A 408 -14.66 30.81 -10.18
C ALA A 408 -14.86 29.76 -9.08
N MET A 409 -14.24 28.58 -9.25
CA MET A 409 -14.26 27.51 -8.25
C MET A 409 -13.59 27.94 -6.93
N ALA A 410 -12.42 28.59 -7.00
CA ALA A 410 -11.71 29.08 -5.81
C ALA A 410 -12.53 30.12 -5.07
N LYS A 411 -13.04 31.13 -5.78
CA LYS A 411 -13.93 32.14 -5.19
C LYS A 411 -15.14 31.52 -4.50
N LYS A 412 -15.78 30.50 -5.11
CA LYS A 412 -16.92 29.81 -4.52
C LYS A 412 -16.52 28.98 -3.30
N SER A 413 -15.42 28.25 -3.37
CA SER A 413 -14.88 27.42 -2.28
C SER A 413 -14.56 28.27 -1.06
N HIS A 414 -13.81 29.37 -1.23
CA HIS A 414 -13.51 30.32 -0.15
C HIS A 414 -14.77 30.94 0.44
N GLY A 415 -15.76 31.27 -0.40
CA GLY A 415 -17.08 31.76 0.05
C GLY A 415 -17.88 30.76 0.89
N ARG A 416 -17.55 29.46 0.81
CA ARG A 416 -18.10 28.38 1.64
C ARG A 416 -17.18 27.99 2.81
N GLY A 417 -16.07 28.70 3.00
CA GLY A 417 -15.06 28.40 4.04
C GLY A 417 -14.15 27.21 3.71
N MET A 418 -14.15 26.74 2.46
CA MET A 418 -13.27 25.67 2.00
C MET A 418 -12.01 26.23 1.34
N ARG A 419 -10.95 25.41 1.33
CA ARG A 419 -9.67 25.71 0.68
C ARG A 419 -9.55 24.96 -0.64
N VAL A 420 -8.82 25.52 -1.60
CA VAL A 420 -8.54 24.89 -2.90
C VAL A 420 -7.13 24.37 -2.95
N ILE A 421 -6.99 23.08 -3.20
CA ILE A 421 -5.71 22.37 -3.22
C ILE A 421 -5.62 21.49 -4.46
N GLY A 422 -4.48 20.88 -4.69
CA GLY A 422 -4.35 19.77 -5.63
C GLY A 422 -3.31 19.98 -6.71
N HIS A 423 -3.55 19.32 -7.83
CA HIS A 423 -2.64 19.31 -8.97
C HIS A 423 -2.72 20.62 -9.73
N VAL A 424 -1.72 20.86 -10.56
CA VAL A 424 -1.77 21.90 -11.58
C VAL A 424 -2.44 21.32 -12.83
N PRO A 425 -3.58 21.86 -13.30
CA PRO A 425 -4.25 21.36 -14.49
C PRO A 425 -3.34 21.39 -15.74
N ALA A 426 -3.62 20.54 -16.72
CA ALA A 426 -2.82 20.54 -17.95
C ALA A 426 -2.88 21.87 -18.70
N PHE A 427 -1.80 22.19 -19.42
CA PHE A 427 -1.63 23.42 -20.20
C PHE A 427 -1.67 24.72 -19.38
N THR A 428 -1.36 24.63 -18.08
CA THR A 428 -1.13 25.78 -17.19
C THR A 428 0.08 25.54 -16.28
N ASN A 429 0.33 26.42 -15.31
CA ASN A 429 1.44 26.30 -14.36
C ASN A 429 1.03 26.71 -12.93
N ALA A 430 1.89 26.40 -11.96
CA ALA A 430 1.70 26.74 -10.55
C ALA A 430 1.42 28.24 -10.33
N ASN A 431 2.16 29.14 -10.99
CA ASN A 431 2.00 30.59 -10.83
C ASN A 431 0.61 31.07 -11.26
N ALA A 432 0.01 30.46 -12.28
CA ALA A 432 -1.35 30.77 -12.69
C ALA A 432 -2.37 30.28 -11.66
N MET A 433 -2.16 29.09 -11.08
CA MET A 433 -3.08 28.50 -10.08
C MET A 433 -3.00 29.19 -8.71
N ILE A 434 -1.81 29.61 -8.27
CA ILE A 434 -1.63 30.45 -7.09
C ILE A 434 -2.45 31.74 -7.24
N ARG A 435 -2.32 32.43 -8.38
CA ARG A 435 -3.10 33.65 -8.67
C ARG A 435 -4.60 33.38 -8.83
N ALA A 436 -4.99 32.17 -9.21
CA ALA A 436 -6.39 31.77 -9.30
C ALA A 436 -7.02 31.48 -7.93
N GLY A 437 -6.22 31.37 -6.86
CA GLY A 437 -6.69 31.18 -5.49
C GLY A 437 -6.42 29.79 -4.91
N TYR A 438 -5.36 29.10 -5.34
CA TYR A 438 -4.89 27.90 -4.64
C TYR A 438 -4.36 28.26 -3.26
N ASP A 439 -4.71 27.45 -2.26
CA ASP A 439 -4.20 27.50 -0.90
C ASP A 439 -3.03 26.53 -0.68
N GLU A 440 -2.91 25.51 -1.54
CA GLU A 440 -1.88 24.48 -1.47
C GLU A 440 -1.65 23.86 -2.84
N ILE A 441 -0.40 23.50 -3.15
CA ILE A 441 -0.06 22.68 -4.32
C ILE A 441 0.32 21.28 -3.83
N THR A 442 -0.19 20.25 -4.50
CA THR A 442 0.10 18.86 -4.14
C THR A 442 1.05 18.21 -5.10
N HIS A 443 1.98 17.43 -4.57
CA HIS A 443 3.15 16.84 -5.23
C HIS A 443 4.14 17.88 -5.78
N ILE A 444 5.40 17.81 -5.35
CA ILE A 444 6.42 18.78 -5.79
C ILE A 444 6.71 18.70 -7.30
N ASN A 445 6.52 17.55 -7.94
CA ASN A 445 6.62 17.48 -9.40
C ASN A 445 5.56 18.35 -10.09
N GLN A 446 4.34 18.49 -9.58
CA GLN A 446 3.32 19.36 -10.20
C GLN A 446 3.75 20.83 -10.24
N LEU A 447 4.49 21.26 -9.20
CA LEU A 447 5.11 22.59 -9.16
C LEU A 447 6.30 22.67 -10.12
N MET A 448 7.24 21.72 -10.03
CA MET A 448 8.48 21.74 -10.81
C MET A 448 8.25 21.61 -12.32
N LEU A 449 7.23 20.86 -12.76
CA LEU A 449 6.92 20.70 -14.19
C LEU A 449 6.61 22.03 -14.88
N GLY A 450 6.09 23.03 -14.16
CA GLY A 450 5.91 24.39 -14.67
C GLY A 450 7.23 25.08 -15.07
N TRP A 451 8.36 24.58 -14.58
CA TRP A 451 9.70 25.05 -14.93
C TRP A 451 10.38 24.18 -16.00
N LEU A 452 9.91 22.94 -16.19
CA LEU A 452 10.58 21.92 -17.00
C LEU A 452 9.92 21.67 -18.36
N LEU A 453 8.60 21.89 -18.45
CA LEU A 453 7.82 21.59 -19.65
C LEU A 453 7.54 22.83 -20.49
N THR A 454 7.25 22.60 -21.78
CA THR A 454 6.72 23.62 -22.68
C THR A 454 5.19 23.66 -22.62
N PRO A 455 4.54 24.77 -23.02
CA PRO A 455 3.07 24.91 -22.89
C PRO A 455 2.22 23.89 -23.67
N ASP A 456 2.79 23.22 -24.67
CA ASP A 456 2.13 22.20 -25.50
C ASP A 456 2.28 20.77 -24.96
N GLU A 457 3.09 20.57 -23.92
CA GLU A 457 3.30 19.26 -23.30
C GLU A 457 2.17 18.91 -22.32
N ASP A 458 1.52 17.76 -22.55
CA ASP A 458 0.31 17.35 -21.83
C ASP A 458 0.62 16.54 -20.56
N THR A 459 0.45 17.18 -19.39
CA THR A 459 0.67 16.57 -18.07
C THR A 459 -0.40 15.55 -17.67
N ARG A 460 -1.42 15.30 -18.48
CA ARG A 460 -2.35 14.18 -18.26
C ARG A 460 -1.75 12.83 -18.66
N THR A 461 -0.66 12.84 -19.43
CA THR A 461 0.06 11.64 -19.88
C THR A 461 1.15 11.22 -18.87
N PRO A 462 1.81 10.05 -19.04
CA PRO A 462 2.95 9.66 -18.20
C PRO A 462 4.11 10.66 -18.16
N LEU A 463 4.13 11.65 -19.07
CA LEU A 463 5.09 12.75 -19.08
C LEU A 463 5.17 13.51 -17.76
N ARG A 464 4.07 13.60 -16.98
CA ARG A 464 4.09 14.24 -15.64
C ARG A 464 5.03 13.55 -14.64
N LEU A 465 5.43 12.31 -14.93
CA LEU A 465 6.35 11.53 -14.13
C LEU A 465 7.73 11.51 -14.80
N THR A 466 7.79 11.14 -16.08
CA THR A 466 9.07 10.98 -16.81
C THR A 466 9.76 12.30 -17.13
N GLY A 467 9.02 13.40 -17.23
CA GLY A 467 9.57 14.74 -17.45
C GLY A 467 10.48 15.23 -16.33
N MET A 468 10.40 14.62 -15.14
CA MET A 468 11.25 14.97 -14.00
C MET A 468 12.73 14.70 -14.25
N ALA A 469 13.11 13.80 -15.15
CA ALA A 469 14.52 13.61 -15.55
C ALA A 469 15.18 14.89 -16.11
N ARG A 470 14.38 15.87 -16.55
CA ARG A 470 14.87 17.16 -17.07
C ARG A 470 15.32 18.11 -15.95
N ALA A 471 15.03 17.81 -14.68
CA ALA A 471 15.36 18.70 -13.57
C ALA A 471 16.88 18.76 -13.29
N ALA A 472 17.67 17.78 -13.73
CA ALA A 472 19.12 17.73 -13.53
C ALA A 472 19.86 19.00 -14.00
N GLY A 473 19.32 19.72 -15.00
CA GLY A 473 19.88 20.97 -15.51
C GLY A 473 19.16 22.25 -15.04
N LEU A 474 18.22 22.14 -14.10
CA LEU A 474 17.42 23.28 -13.63
C LEU A 474 18.25 24.18 -12.71
N ASP A 475 18.33 25.46 -13.06
CA ASP A 475 18.87 26.50 -12.19
C ASP A 475 17.79 26.98 -11.21
N LEU A 476 17.94 26.65 -9.92
CA LEU A 476 17.02 27.04 -8.85
C LEU A 476 17.11 28.53 -8.49
N ASP A 477 18.15 29.24 -8.95
CA ASP A 477 18.29 30.69 -8.79
C ASP A 477 17.68 31.47 -9.96
N SER A 478 17.13 30.78 -10.97
CA SER A 478 16.50 31.42 -12.13
C SER A 478 15.21 32.19 -11.77
N ASP A 479 14.93 33.26 -12.52
CA ASP A 479 13.77 34.15 -12.29
C ASP A 479 12.44 33.38 -12.19
N LYS A 480 12.24 32.34 -13.00
CA LYS A 480 10.99 31.54 -12.99
C LYS A 480 10.78 30.76 -11.69
N VAL A 481 11.86 30.27 -11.08
CA VAL A 481 11.80 29.55 -9.80
C VAL A 481 11.55 30.56 -8.68
N GLN A 482 12.32 31.66 -8.67
CA GLN A 482 12.20 32.71 -7.67
C GLN A 482 10.82 33.39 -7.68
N GLU A 483 10.24 33.63 -8.87
CA GLU A 483 8.87 34.13 -9.01
C GLU A 483 7.86 33.18 -8.34
N THR A 484 8.00 31.87 -8.56
CA THR A 484 7.09 30.86 -7.99
C THR A 484 7.16 30.86 -6.46
N LEU A 485 8.38 30.81 -5.89
CA LEU A 485 8.58 30.81 -4.44
C LEU A 485 8.06 32.10 -3.81
N THR A 486 8.31 33.26 -4.44
CA THR A 486 7.80 34.56 -3.98
C THR A 486 6.27 34.57 -3.97
N LEU A 487 5.62 34.08 -5.03
CA LEU A 487 4.16 33.99 -5.08
C LEU A 487 3.60 33.09 -3.98
N MET A 488 4.24 31.96 -3.69
CA MET A 488 3.82 31.08 -2.61
C MET A 488 3.91 31.79 -1.25
N GLN A 489 5.00 32.51 -0.99
CA GLN A 489 5.15 33.29 0.24
C GLN A 489 4.10 34.40 0.35
N GLU A 490 3.95 35.23 -0.69
CA GLU A 490 3.03 36.38 -0.69
C GLU A 490 1.56 35.96 -0.53
N ASN A 491 1.20 34.78 -1.00
CA ASN A 491 -0.16 34.26 -0.96
C ASN A 491 -0.37 33.17 0.12
N ASN A 492 0.65 32.87 0.94
CA ASN A 492 0.64 31.81 1.96
C ASN A 492 0.23 30.44 1.41
N VAL A 493 0.71 30.07 0.22
CA VAL A 493 0.42 28.77 -0.41
C VAL A 493 1.34 27.70 0.15
N GLY A 494 0.76 26.64 0.69
CA GLY A 494 1.50 25.47 1.18
C GLY A 494 1.86 24.47 0.09
N ILE A 495 2.65 23.46 0.46
CA ILE A 495 2.93 22.29 -0.37
C ILE A 495 2.82 21.01 0.45
N ASP A 496 2.14 20.00 -0.10
CA ASP A 496 2.46 18.61 0.21
C ASP A 496 3.39 18.08 -0.90
N PRO A 497 4.65 17.74 -0.62
CA PRO A 497 5.59 17.46 -1.70
C PRO A 497 5.54 16.02 -2.20
N THR A 498 5.10 15.07 -1.35
CA THR A 498 5.09 13.63 -1.65
C THR A 498 6.44 13.16 -2.20
N ALA A 499 7.52 13.56 -1.53
CA ALA A 499 8.89 13.31 -1.97
C ALA A 499 9.20 11.82 -2.07
N VAL A 500 8.62 11.01 -1.17
CA VAL A 500 8.81 9.55 -1.11
C VAL A 500 8.37 8.81 -2.36
N ILE A 501 7.28 9.24 -3.03
CA ILE A 501 6.85 8.59 -4.27
C ILE A 501 7.73 8.96 -5.46
N LEU A 502 8.31 10.16 -5.43
CA LEU A 502 9.27 10.60 -6.43
C LEU A 502 10.64 9.97 -6.21
N GLU A 503 11.04 9.74 -4.96
CA GLU A 503 12.19 8.89 -4.64
C GLU A 503 12.00 7.49 -5.24
N ARG A 504 10.88 6.84 -4.92
CA ARG A 504 10.54 5.51 -5.44
C ARG A 504 10.60 5.48 -6.97
N LEU A 505 9.93 6.44 -7.61
CA LEU A 505 9.90 6.53 -9.07
C LEU A 505 11.31 6.71 -9.67
N MET A 506 12.08 7.67 -9.17
CA MET A 506 13.34 8.12 -9.80
C MET A 506 14.54 7.25 -9.42
N MET A 507 14.50 6.60 -8.26
CA MET A 507 15.65 5.88 -7.67
C MET A 507 15.54 4.34 -7.74
N SER A 508 14.38 3.76 -8.06
CA SER A 508 14.22 2.30 -8.13
C SER A 508 15.01 1.64 -9.27
N ARG A 509 15.74 0.55 -9.02
CA ARG A 509 16.44 -0.23 -10.04
C ARG A 509 16.12 -1.72 -9.87
N ALA A 510 15.98 -2.43 -10.99
CA ALA A 510 15.74 -3.87 -10.97
C ALA A 510 16.84 -4.61 -10.20
N GLY A 511 16.45 -5.49 -9.28
CA GLY A 511 17.37 -6.26 -8.44
C GLY A 511 17.94 -5.51 -7.23
N GLU A 512 17.67 -4.20 -7.09
CA GLU A 512 18.16 -3.38 -5.98
C GLU A 512 17.02 -3.00 -5.03
N THR A 513 17.28 -3.05 -3.71
CA THR A 513 16.38 -2.46 -2.72
C THR A 513 16.40 -0.93 -2.87
N PRO A 514 15.27 -0.26 -3.17
CA PRO A 514 15.24 1.19 -3.30
C PRO A 514 15.61 1.90 -1.99
N PRO A 515 16.25 3.08 -2.03
CA PRO A 515 16.67 3.81 -0.83
C PRO A 515 15.55 4.08 0.18
N GLY A 516 14.32 4.30 -0.29
CA GLY A 516 13.16 4.53 0.58
C GLY A 516 12.64 3.29 1.32
N ASP A 517 13.10 2.09 0.93
CA ASP A 517 12.56 0.82 1.42
C ASP A 517 13.53 0.05 2.31
N VAL A 518 14.80 0.47 2.36
CA VAL A 518 15.88 -0.25 3.07
C VAL A 518 15.58 -0.55 4.53
N ASP A 519 14.78 0.30 5.19
CA ASP A 519 14.50 0.19 6.62
C ASP A 519 13.34 -0.78 6.94
N TYR A 520 12.54 -1.19 5.95
CA TYR A 520 11.37 -2.03 6.19
C TYR A 520 11.22 -3.22 5.26
N LEU A 521 11.89 -3.23 4.10
CA LEU A 521 11.59 -4.22 3.06
C LEU A 521 11.86 -5.65 3.51
N ASP A 522 12.94 -5.89 4.24
CA ASP A 522 13.32 -7.24 4.66
C ASP A 522 12.32 -7.88 5.65
N HIS A 523 11.46 -7.07 6.28
CA HIS A 523 10.37 -7.52 7.15
C HIS A 523 9.09 -7.87 6.38
N MET A 524 9.00 -7.48 5.10
CA MET A 524 7.80 -7.69 4.29
C MET A 524 7.79 -9.11 3.71
N PRO A 525 6.62 -9.66 3.36
CA PRO A 525 6.52 -10.91 2.60
C PRO A 525 7.29 -10.92 1.28
N ILE A 526 7.80 -12.08 0.88
CA ILE A 526 8.77 -12.21 -0.23
C ILE A 526 8.26 -11.69 -1.59
N SER A 527 6.98 -11.84 -1.92
CA SER A 527 6.43 -11.29 -3.17
C SER A 527 6.40 -9.77 -3.13
N TYR A 528 6.10 -9.17 -1.98
CA TYR A 528 6.21 -7.72 -1.80
C TYR A 528 7.67 -7.25 -1.92
N GLN A 529 8.62 -7.96 -1.28
CA GLN A 529 10.04 -7.62 -1.39
C GLN A 529 10.50 -7.56 -2.85
N ARG A 530 10.15 -8.58 -3.63
CA ARG A 530 10.55 -8.67 -5.02
C ARG A 530 9.83 -7.65 -5.91
N TYR A 531 8.54 -7.40 -5.66
CA TYR A 531 7.80 -6.31 -6.30
C TYR A 531 8.47 -4.94 -6.13
N ARG A 532 9.09 -4.68 -4.97
CA ARG A 532 9.81 -3.42 -4.72
C ARG A 532 11.17 -3.33 -5.42
N LYS A 533 11.79 -4.46 -5.77
CA LYS A 533 13.08 -4.54 -6.48
C LYS A 533 12.93 -4.49 -8.01
N ARG A 534 11.98 -3.70 -8.52
CA ARG A 534 11.76 -3.48 -9.96
C ARG A 534 12.05 -2.04 -10.34
N THR A 535 12.28 -1.78 -11.61
CA THR A 535 12.40 -0.40 -12.14
C THR A 535 11.01 0.18 -12.43
N PHE A 536 10.73 1.39 -11.92
CA PHE A 536 9.44 2.09 -12.12
C PHE A 536 9.48 3.16 -13.23
N VAL A 537 10.65 3.48 -13.76
CA VAL A 537 10.86 4.37 -14.90
C VAL A 537 11.54 3.63 -16.05
N THR A 538 11.38 4.12 -17.27
CA THR A 538 12.17 3.63 -18.41
C THR A 538 13.60 4.13 -18.27
N LEU A 539 14.57 3.21 -18.24
CA LEU A 539 16.00 3.49 -18.26
C LEU A 539 16.56 2.99 -19.59
N GLU A 540 16.69 3.89 -20.57
CA GLU A 540 17.19 3.55 -21.90
C GLU A 540 18.70 3.33 -21.91
N ASP A 541 19.44 4.12 -21.13
CA ASP A 541 20.90 4.07 -20.99
C ASP A 541 21.36 4.64 -19.64
N GLU A 542 22.68 4.61 -19.40
CA GLU A 542 23.31 5.16 -18.19
C GLU A 542 23.09 6.68 -18.03
N ALA A 543 22.92 7.42 -19.13
CA ALA A 543 22.68 8.86 -19.07
C ALA A 543 21.28 9.17 -18.53
N ALA A 544 20.28 8.38 -18.93
CA ALA A 544 18.92 8.46 -18.38
C ALA A 544 18.90 8.11 -16.89
N ASP A 545 19.60 7.06 -16.46
CA ASP A 545 19.78 6.72 -15.04
C ASP A 545 20.36 7.89 -14.24
N LYS A 546 21.48 8.43 -14.73
CA LYS A 546 22.12 9.59 -14.09
C LYS A 546 21.19 10.80 -14.02
N ALA A 547 20.45 11.10 -15.08
CA ALA A 547 19.53 12.22 -15.13
C ALA A 547 18.44 12.13 -14.07
N TYR A 548 17.87 10.94 -13.83
CA TYR A 548 16.90 10.75 -12.73
C TYR A 548 17.54 10.95 -11.36
N ARG A 549 18.73 10.39 -11.11
CA ARG A 549 19.43 10.54 -9.82
C ARG A 549 19.78 12.00 -9.53
N ASP A 550 20.35 12.71 -10.51
CA ASP A 550 20.66 14.14 -10.40
C ASP A 550 19.38 14.97 -10.20
N SER A 551 18.31 14.65 -10.92
CA SER A 551 17.01 15.34 -10.80
C SER A 551 16.37 15.16 -9.43
N PHE A 552 16.55 13.99 -8.80
CA PHE A 552 16.07 13.75 -7.43
C PHE A 552 16.83 14.63 -6.43
N GLN A 553 18.15 14.83 -6.61
CA GLN A 553 18.89 15.78 -5.79
C GLN A 553 18.36 17.21 -5.95
N VAL A 554 18.06 17.65 -7.17
CA VAL A 554 17.47 18.99 -7.41
C VAL A 554 16.11 19.15 -6.72
N LEU A 555 15.31 18.08 -6.65
CA LEU A 555 14.07 18.06 -5.89
C LEU A 555 14.33 18.25 -4.39
N MET A 556 15.31 17.54 -3.81
CA MET A 556 15.70 17.71 -2.40
C MET A 556 16.19 19.12 -2.10
N ASP A 557 17.00 19.71 -2.99
CA ASP A 557 17.47 21.09 -2.87
C ASP A 557 16.30 22.10 -2.97
N THR A 558 15.28 21.78 -3.77
CA THR A 558 14.06 22.59 -3.87
C THR A 558 13.28 22.55 -2.56
N LEU A 559 13.12 21.38 -1.93
CA LEU A 559 12.48 21.25 -0.61
C LEU A 559 13.19 22.08 0.45
N GLN A 560 14.52 22.03 0.50
CA GLN A 560 15.30 22.84 1.43
C GLN A 560 15.04 24.34 1.22
N ARG A 561 15.07 24.81 -0.03
CA ARG A 561 14.82 26.22 -0.35
C ARG A 561 13.41 26.67 0.01
N MET A 562 12.41 25.80 -0.17
CA MET A 562 11.04 26.10 0.26
C MET A 562 10.94 26.24 1.77
N TYR A 563 11.61 25.36 2.52
CA TYR A 563 11.71 25.45 3.98
C TYR A 563 12.40 26.74 4.43
N ASP A 564 13.57 27.06 3.87
CA ASP A 564 14.33 28.28 4.18
C ASP A 564 13.54 29.56 3.85
N ALA A 565 12.68 29.49 2.84
CA ALA A 565 11.74 30.56 2.46
C ALA A 565 10.52 30.66 3.40
N GLY A 566 10.36 29.76 4.38
CA GLY A 566 9.22 29.75 5.29
C GLY A 566 7.91 29.31 4.63
N ILE A 567 7.97 28.61 3.49
CA ILE A 567 6.79 28.01 2.86
C ILE A 567 6.32 26.84 3.72
N VAL A 568 5.00 26.73 3.93
CA VAL A 568 4.39 25.64 4.70
C VAL A 568 4.58 24.32 3.95
N ILE A 569 5.32 23.38 4.54
CA ILE A 569 5.51 22.02 4.04
C ILE A 569 4.69 21.05 4.89
N LEU A 570 3.88 20.21 4.26
CA LEU A 570 3.01 19.23 4.91
C LEU A 570 3.47 17.80 4.56
N PRO A 571 3.51 16.87 5.54
CA PRO A 571 3.96 15.50 5.29
C PRO A 571 2.87 14.70 4.58
N GLY A 572 2.94 14.59 3.25
CA GLY A 572 2.01 13.79 2.46
C GLY A 572 2.74 12.69 1.70
N THR A 573 2.14 11.51 1.53
CA THR A 573 2.85 10.38 0.90
C THR A 573 2.28 9.88 -0.41
N ASP A 574 1.02 10.13 -0.74
CA ASP A 574 0.32 9.52 -1.89
C ASP A 574 0.45 7.97 -1.89
N ASP A 575 0.42 7.36 -0.70
CA ASP A 575 0.55 5.93 -0.46
C ASP A 575 -0.47 5.45 0.60
N GLY A 576 -0.41 4.16 0.98
CA GLY A 576 -1.38 3.53 1.88
C GLY A 576 -0.77 2.63 2.96
N THR A 577 0.57 2.59 3.06
CA THR A 577 1.29 1.63 3.93
C THR A 577 1.77 2.22 5.26
N GLY A 578 1.67 3.54 5.47
CA GLY A 578 2.15 4.21 6.69
C GLY A 578 3.69 4.30 6.80
N PHE A 579 4.46 3.30 6.35
CA PHE A 579 5.93 3.33 6.32
C PHE A 579 6.48 4.50 5.51
N THR A 580 5.78 4.87 4.43
CA THR A 580 6.11 6.02 3.60
C THR A 580 6.03 7.33 4.36
N VAL A 581 5.24 7.44 5.43
CA VAL A 581 5.17 8.66 6.26
C VAL A 581 6.50 8.85 7.00
N HIS A 582 7.06 7.77 7.56
CA HIS A 582 8.38 7.84 8.19
C HIS A 582 9.45 8.23 7.19
N ARG A 583 9.39 7.70 5.96
CA ARG A 583 10.36 8.03 4.92
C ARG A 583 10.19 9.46 4.40
N GLU A 584 8.96 9.95 4.26
CA GLU A 584 8.69 11.34 3.86
C GLU A 584 9.31 12.33 4.86
N LEU A 585 9.13 12.08 6.16
CA LEU A 585 9.75 12.88 7.21
C LEU A 585 11.29 12.73 7.21
N GLU A 586 11.81 11.53 7.00
CA GLU A 586 13.26 11.33 6.86
C GLU A 586 13.83 12.08 5.65
N LEU A 587 13.12 12.12 4.53
CA LEU A 587 13.52 12.89 3.36
C LEU A 587 13.61 14.39 3.67
N TYR A 588 12.70 14.95 4.48
CA TYR A 588 12.81 16.34 4.92
C TYR A 588 14.09 16.60 5.71
N ARG A 589 14.48 15.66 6.58
CA ARG A 589 15.77 15.73 7.27
C ARG A 589 16.94 15.60 6.31
N ILE A 590 16.87 14.69 5.33
CA ILE A 590 17.90 14.51 4.30
C ILE A 590 18.04 15.78 3.43
N ALA A 591 16.94 16.49 3.15
CA ALA A 591 16.95 17.79 2.47
C ALA A 591 17.63 18.89 3.29
N GLY A 592 17.84 18.68 4.60
CA GLY A 592 18.51 19.64 5.48
C GLY A 592 17.59 20.39 6.46
N ILE A 593 16.33 19.97 6.57
CA ILE A 593 15.40 20.52 7.58
C ILE A 593 15.81 19.99 8.98
N PRO A 594 15.93 20.87 10.00
CA PRO A 594 16.27 20.44 11.37
C PRO A 594 15.32 19.39 11.92
N ALA A 595 15.84 18.48 12.76
CA ALA A 595 15.10 17.33 13.28
C ALA A 595 13.85 17.75 14.06
N GLU A 596 13.99 18.79 14.88
CA GLU A 596 12.93 19.41 15.67
C GLU A 596 11.78 19.90 14.79
N ASP A 597 12.10 20.52 13.65
CA ASP A 597 11.12 21.06 12.73
C ASP A 597 10.45 19.94 11.93
N VAL A 598 11.19 18.91 11.54
CA VAL A 598 10.59 17.73 10.89
C VAL A 598 9.61 17.02 11.82
N LEU A 599 9.96 16.82 13.10
CA LEU A 599 9.03 16.22 14.06
C LEU A 599 7.79 17.10 14.26
N ARG A 600 7.96 18.43 14.34
CA ARG A 600 6.85 19.39 14.41
C ARG A 600 5.95 19.31 13.16
N ILE A 601 6.54 19.21 11.97
CA ILE A 601 5.84 19.00 10.69
C ILE A 601 5.07 17.68 10.69
N GLY A 602 5.61 16.63 11.30
CA GLY A 602 4.97 15.30 11.37
C GLY A 602 3.79 15.19 12.32
N VAL A 603 3.69 16.06 13.34
CA VAL A 603 2.71 15.88 14.43
C VAL A 603 1.87 17.11 14.78
N LEU A 604 2.48 18.30 14.88
CA LEU A 604 1.82 19.50 15.40
C LEU A 604 1.26 20.37 14.28
N GLN A 605 2.08 20.68 13.28
CA GLN A 605 1.70 21.58 12.19
C GLN A 605 0.47 21.08 11.41
N PRO A 606 0.30 19.78 11.10
CA PRO A 606 -0.91 19.27 10.47
C PRO A 606 -2.16 19.45 11.33
N ALA A 607 -2.03 19.22 12.65
CA ALA A 607 -3.12 19.43 13.59
C ALA A 607 -3.57 20.90 13.61
N GLU A 608 -2.62 21.84 13.65
CA GLU A 608 -2.93 23.28 13.57
C GLU A 608 -3.54 23.66 12.22
N TYR A 609 -2.95 23.16 11.13
CA TYR A 609 -3.36 23.45 9.75
C TYR A 609 -4.79 22.98 9.43
N LEU A 610 -5.22 21.86 10.02
CA LEU A 610 -6.55 21.30 9.88
C LEU A 610 -7.53 21.75 10.97
N GLY A 611 -7.09 22.56 11.94
CA GLY A 611 -7.95 23.09 13.00
C GLY A 611 -8.18 22.15 14.20
N TYR A 612 -7.33 21.14 14.37
CA TYR A 612 -7.36 20.19 15.48
C TYR A 612 -6.38 20.51 16.63
N GLY A 613 -5.62 21.61 16.56
CA GLY A 613 -4.54 21.92 17.52
C GLY A 613 -4.96 22.02 19.00
N ASP A 614 -6.24 22.34 19.26
CA ASP A 614 -6.80 22.37 20.62
C ASP A 614 -6.93 20.98 21.25
N ASP A 615 -7.08 19.94 20.42
CA ASP A 615 -7.37 18.57 20.86
C ASP A 615 -6.27 17.55 20.49
N LEU A 616 -5.39 17.86 19.52
CA LEU A 616 -4.36 16.96 18.97
C LEU A 616 -2.99 17.66 18.82
N GLY A 617 -1.98 16.89 18.39
CA GLY A 617 -0.64 17.41 18.04
C GLY A 617 0.30 17.70 19.21
N THR A 618 -0.13 17.45 20.45
CA THR A 618 0.64 17.61 21.70
C THR A 618 0.13 16.62 22.76
N ILE A 619 0.93 16.32 23.77
CA ILE A 619 0.58 15.42 24.87
C ILE A 619 0.26 16.25 26.11
N GLU A 620 -1.03 16.54 26.32
CA GLU A 620 -1.50 17.42 27.40
C GLU A 620 -2.77 16.82 28.04
N ALA A 621 -2.92 17.00 29.36
CA ALA A 621 -4.12 16.57 30.04
C ALA A 621 -5.37 17.25 29.46
N GLY A 622 -6.42 16.47 29.22
CA GLY A 622 -7.67 16.90 28.59
C GLY A 622 -7.70 16.77 27.07
N LYS A 623 -6.55 16.58 26.37
CA LYS A 623 -6.53 16.30 24.92
C LYS A 623 -6.89 14.85 24.60
N TYR A 624 -7.20 14.54 23.35
CA TYR A 624 -7.39 13.15 22.92
C TYR A 624 -6.11 12.35 23.15
N ALA A 625 -6.28 11.10 23.57
CA ALA A 625 -5.19 10.15 23.66
C ALA A 625 -4.86 9.61 22.25
N ASP A 626 -4.09 10.41 21.51
CA ASP A 626 -3.60 10.12 20.16
C ASP A 626 -2.07 10.24 20.15
N PHE A 627 -1.37 9.15 20.44
CA PHE A 627 0.09 9.15 20.61
C PHE A 627 0.73 7.80 20.33
N VAL A 628 2.05 7.81 20.20
CA VAL A 628 2.87 6.63 19.99
C VAL A 628 3.92 6.53 21.11
N LEU A 629 4.19 5.31 21.57
CA LEU A 629 5.32 4.99 22.43
C LEU A 629 6.48 4.48 21.56
N LEU A 630 7.54 5.26 21.50
CA LEU A 630 8.80 4.91 20.84
C LEU A 630 9.79 4.33 21.85
N PRO A 631 10.71 3.43 21.43
CA PRO A 631 11.69 2.83 22.34
C PRO A 631 12.72 3.83 22.88
N SER A 632 12.95 4.97 22.20
CA SER A 632 13.89 6.01 22.65
C SER A 632 13.54 7.40 22.09
N ASN A 633 14.36 8.40 22.44
CA ASN A 633 14.19 9.79 22.05
C ASN A 633 14.40 10.03 20.53
N PRO A 634 13.37 10.50 19.78
CA PRO A 634 13.48 10.77 18.34
C PRO A 634 14.32 12.00 17.99
N LEU A 635 14.60 12.90 18.93
CA LEU A 635 15.51 14.03 18.71
C LEU A 635 16.98 13.59 18.67
N GLU A 636 17.32 12.48 19.35
CA GLU A 636 18.66 11.89 19.34
C GLU A 636 18.82 10.90 18.18
N THR A 637 17.84 10.02 17.97
CA THR A 637 17.83 9.02 16.90
C THR A 637 16.53 9.12 16.11
N PHE A 638 16.55 9.89 15.02
CA PHE A 638 15.35 10.21 14.25
C PHE A 638 14.58 8.99 13.75
N ASN A 639 15.27 7.98 13.22
CA ASN A 639 14.64 6.79 12.64
C ASN A 639 13.95 5.89 13.70
N VAL A 640 14.04 6.21 14.99
CA VAL A 640 13.25 5.52 16.03
C VAL A 640 11.74 5.66 15.80
N ILE A 641 11.28 6.69 15.09
CA ILE A 641 9.87 6.87 14.68
C ILE A 641 9.32 5.67 13.89
N LYS A 642 10.19 4.86 13.29
CA LYS A 642 9.86 3.64 12.51
C LYS A 642 9.57 2.42 13.36
N THR A 643 9.77 2.51 14.68
CA THR A 643 9.73 1.37 15.61
C THR A 643 8.73 1.56 16.76
N PRO A 644 7.47 1.97 16.50
CA PRO A 644 6.49 2.15 17.56
C PRO A 644 6.21 0.83 18.29
N ARG A 645 6.16 0.90 19.63
CA ARG A 645 5.85 -0.25 20.51
C ARG A 645 4.39 -0.32 20.91
N MET A 646 3.73 0.84 20.94
CA MET A 646 2.32 1.01 21.26
C MET A 646 1.84 2.26 20.52
N VAL A 647 0.64 2.19 19.99
CA VAL A 647 -0.07 3.31 19.37
C VAL A 647 -1.41 3.44 20.07
N VAL A 648 -1.74 4.66 20.47
CA VAL A 648 -3.00 4.98 21.11
C VAL A 648 -3.74 5.96 20.22
N LYS A 649 -5.02 5.69 19.93
CA LYS A 649 -5.89 6.56 19.10
C LYS A 649 -7.28 6.56 19.70
N ASN A 650 -7.82 7.75 20.02
CA ASN A 650 -9.05 7.92 20.79
C ASN A 650 -9.05 7.07 22.09
N GLY A 651 -7.89 6.94 22.74
CA GLY A 651 -7.74 6.15 23.96
C GLY A 651 -7.74 4.63 23.78
N ASP A 652 -8.06 4.10 22.61
CA ASP A 652 -7.87 2.68 22.30
C ASP A 652 -6.39 2.37 22.13
N VAL A 653 -5.96 1.21 22.61
CA VAL A 653 -4.57 0.75 22.54
C VAL A 653 -4.40 -0.24 21.41
N TYR A 654 -3.35 -0.04 20.61
CA TYR A 654 -2.93 -0.90 19.52
C TYR A 654 -1.46 -1.27 19.69
N PHE A 655 -1.12 -2.54 19.46
CA PHE A 655 0.25 -3.01 19.45
C PHE A 655 0.70 -3.27 18.02
N PRO A 656 1.63 -2.47 17.46
CA PRO A 656 2.16 -2.69 16.11
C PRO A 656 2.66 -4.12 15.88
N GLU A 657 3.27 -4.74 16.90
CA GLU A 657 3.68 -6.15 16.86
C GLU A 657 2.56 -7.11 16.44
N GLU A 658 1.38 -6.97 17.04
CA GLU A 658 0.23 -7.85 16.77
C GLU A 658 -0.38 -7.56 15.39
N ILE A 659 -0.45 -6.26 15.02
CA ILE A 659 -0.96 -5.85 13.70
C ILE A 659 -0.03 -6.35 12.59
N TYR A 660 1.29 -6.15 12.72
CA TYR A 660 2.25 -6.61 11.72
C TYR A 660 2.17 -8.12 11.53
N GLN A 661 2.11 -8.91 12.61
CA GLN A 661 1.93 -10.37 12.52
C GLN A 661 0.64 -10.74 11.77
N ALA A 662 -0.48 -10.06 12.05
CA ALA A 662 -1.75 -10.28 11.35
C ALA A 662 -1.70 -9.94 9.84
N LEU A 663 -0.76 -9.07 9.45
CA LEU A 663 -0.49 -8.64 8.08
C LEU A 663 0.68 -9.40 7.43
N SER A 664 1.17 -10.47 8.05
CA SER A 664 2.35 -11.23 7.59
C SER A 664 3.64 -10.41 7.51
N ILE A 665 3.76 -9.36 8.31
CA ILE A 665 4.96 -8.53 8.44
C ILE A 665 5.71 -8.94 9.72
N GLU A 666 7.03 -9.08 9.61
CA GLU A 666 7.87 -9.27 10.80
C GLU A 666 7.88 -7.98 11.66
N PRO A 667 7.57 -8.04 12.96
CA PRO A 667 7.55 -6.85 13.82
C PRO A 667 8.88 -6.10 13.90
N PHE A 668 8.81 -4.77 13.95
CA PHE A 668 9.98 -3.89 14.10
C PHE A 668 10.38 -3.64 15.56
N ALA A 669 9.43 -3.80 16.49
CA ALA A 669 9.65 -3.66 17.92
C ALA A 669 8.64 -4.52 18.70
N SER A 670 9.01 -4.92 19.92
CA SER A 670 8.11 -5.62 20.83
C SER A 670 7.20 -4.63 21.57
N LYS A 671 5.98 -5.08 21.87
CA LYS A 671 5.05 -4.32 22.71
C LYS A 671 5.62 -4.04 24.12
N PRO A 672 5.14 -3.00 24.84
CA PRO A 672 5.54 -2.75 26.21
C PRO A 672 5.06 -3.86 27.16
N ASP A 673 5.80 -4.04 28.26
CA ASP A 673 5.44 -5.02 29.28
C ASP A 673 4.19 -4.53 30.04
N GLU A 674 3.17 -5.37 30.10
CA GLU A 674 2.06 -5.21 31.02
C GLU A 674 2.50 -5.72 32.40
N ILE A 675 2.67 -4.81 33.35
CA ILE A 675 3.18 -5.13 34.70
C ILE A 675 2.05 -5.30 35.73
N LYS A 676 0.81 -4.97 35.35
CA LYS A 676 -0.42 -5.25 36.09
C LYS A 676 -1.60 -5.21 35.12
N GLY A 677 -2.32 -6.32 34.98
CA GLY A 677 -3.54 -6.40 34.18
C GLY A 677 -4.80 -6.18 35.00
N ALA A 678 -5.78 -5.48 34.43
CA ALA A 678 -7.14 -5.50 34.95
C ALA A 678 -7.70 -6.93 34.87
N SER A 679 -8.34 -7.41 35.93
CA SER A 679 -9.04 -8.69 35.87
C SER A 679 -10.28 -8.51 35.00
N HIS A 680 -10.22 -8.94 33.74
CA HIS A 680 -11.33 -8.88 32.78
C HIS A 680 -12.58 -9.63 33.28
#